data_AF-A0AAN8HPU1-F1
#
_entry.id   AF-A0AAN8HPU1-F1
#
_cell.length_a   1.000
_cell.length_b   1.000
_cell.length_c   1.000
_cell.angle_alpha   90.00
_cell.angle_beta   90.00
_cell.angle_gamma   90.00
#
_symmetry.space_group_name_H-M   'P 1'
#
loop_
_entity.id
_entity.type
_entity.pdbx_description
1 polymer ?
#
loop_
_entity_poly.entity_id
_entity_poly.type
_entity_poly.pdbx_seq_one_letter_code
_entity_poly.pdbx_strand_id
1 'polypeptide(L)'
;MSDSASSFLHIGDIVSLYAEGTVNGFISTLGLVDDRCVVEPAAGDLENPPKKFRDCLFKVCPMSRYSAQKQFWKAKQAKHEKDKIADVVLLQKLQHASNLEQKQNETENKKVHGDVVKYGTVMQLLHMKSNKYLTVNKRLPALLEKNAMRVTLDGTGNEGSWLFIQPFWKLRANGDNVVVGDKVMLNPVNAGQPLHASNYELTDHPGCKEVNSVNCNTSWKINLFMMFSDNREEVLKGGEVPPAPTLCGRSRLSIMTLVVGGAGHWNSLYRFKHLATGNYLAAEENPGYKGDSAEPASVVDSSRTKRSHGERIKYKLVAVAHGNDIASLFELDPTTLQKTDSFVPRNSYVRLRHLCTNTWIQSTNVPIDIDEERPIRLMLGTCPTKEDKEAFAIVSVPVMEIRDLDFANDASAMLSTVVDQFGQGFISQNDRRFAIKLLEDVVFFVADVINSGQAVLDVNMSKANRERQKLMREQNILKQIFGILKAPFKDRGEGEGPLLRLEELADQKNSPYQYMFRLCYRVLRHSQEDYRKNQEHIAKQFGVMQSQIGYDILAEDTITALLHNNRKLLEKHITKTEVETFVSLVRKNREPRFLDYLSDLCVSNNVAIPVTQELICKCVLDPKNQDILIKTERRVPKDATPGGGEYIGMEDYGDDDEVWLVWTDKTNEKQEKGIRQLAQEARQGNAHDENVLTYYRYQLKLFARMCLDRQYLAIDEISKQLDVELIFLCMMDETLPFDLRASFCRLMLHAHVDRDPQELVTPVKFARLWTEIPSSITIKE
;
A
#
# COMPACT_ATOMS: atom_id res chain seq x y z
N MET A 1 5.80 -33.52 -23.47
CA MET A 1 5.79 -34.78 -22.70
C MET A 1 7.00 -35.57 -23.14
N SER A 2 8.02 -35.67 -22.29
CA SER A 2 9.20 -36.52 -22.47
C SER A 2 9.28 -37.45 -21.26
N ASP A 3 9.21 -38.74 -21.54
CA ASP A 3 9.45 -39.92 -20.71
C ASP A 3 8.95 -39.96 -19.25
N SER A 4 7.91 -40.78 -19.09
CA SER A 4 7.44 -41.37 -17.83
C SER A 4 8.44 -42.38 -17.25
N ALA A 5 9.64 -41.93 -16.90
CA ALA A 5 10.43 -42.60 -15.88
C ALA A 5 9.93 -42.09 -14.53
N SER A 6 9.36 -42.99 -13.72
CA SER A 6 8.84 -42.68 -12.38
C SER A 6 9.95 -42.07 -11.51
N SER A 7 9.95 -40.74 -11.40
CA SER A 7 10.91 -39.99 -10.58
C SER A 7 10.48 -40.02 -9.11
N PHE A 8 11.47 -40.02 -8.22
CA PHE A 8 11.22 -39.87 -6.80
C PHE A 8 10.85 -38.41 -6.48
N LEU A 9 10.05 -38.22 -5.44
CA LEU A 9 9.74 -36.90 -4.91
C LEU A 9 10.90 -36.39 -4.05
N HIS A 10 11.30 -35.14 -4.24
CA HIS A 10 12.39 -34.51 -3.50
C HIS A 10 11.94 -33.27 -2.72
N ILE A 11 12.68 -32.94 -1.66
CA ILE A 11 12.51 -31.69 -0.93
C ILE A 11 12.88 -30.52 -1.84
N GLY A 12 11.94 -29.60 -2.02
CA GLY A 12 12.07 -28.43 -2.89
C GLY A 12 11.39 -28.55 -4.25
N ASP A 13 10.84 -29.73 -4.59
CA ASP A 13 9.99 -29.91 -5.76
C ASP A 13 8.72 -29.05 -5.65
N ILE A 14 8.25 -28.56 -6.79
CA ILE A 14 6.95 -27.90 -6.92
C ILE A 14 5.99 -28.92 -7.51
N VAL A 15 4.90 -29.16 -6.78
CA VAL A 15 3.89 -30.18 -7.07
C VAL A 15 2.49 -29.58 -7.05
N SER A 16 1.54 -30.29 -7.66
CA SER A 16 0.10 -30.07 -7.45
C SER A 16 -0.50 -31.32 -6.82
N LEU A 17 -1.53 -31.11 -5.99
CA LEU A 17 -2.24 -32.20 -5.32
C LEU A 17 -3.65 -32.29 -5.90
N TYR A 18 -3.98 -33.48 -6.40
CA TYR A 18 -5.30 -33.80 -6.93
C TYR A 18 -6.01 -34.74 -5.95
N ALA A 19 -7.15 -34.32 -5.42
CA ALA A 19 -7.99 -35.15 -4.57
C ALA A 19 -8.71 -36.20 -5.43
N GLU A 20 -8.74 -37.44 -4.96
CA GLU A 20 -9.56 -38.51 -5.50
C GLU A 20 -10.33 -39.19 -4.35
N GLY A 21 -11.65 -39.29 -4.50
CA GLY A 21 -12.54 -39.87 -3.50
C GLY A 21 -13.98 -39.39 -3.65
N THR A 22 -14.53 -38.84 -2.56
CA THR A 22 -15.86 -38.20 -2.53
C THR A 22 -15.96 -36.99 -3.45
N VAL A 23 -14.87 -36.25 -3.56
CA VAL A 23 -14.74 -35.07 -4.39
C VAL A 23 -13.42 -35.16 -5.12
N ASN A 24 -13.48 -34.99 -6.45
CA ASN A 24 -12.29 -35.01 -7.30
C ASN A 24 -11.96 -33.58 -7.73
N GLY A 25 -10.68 -33.21 -7.70
CA GLY A 25 -10.25 -31.87 -8.11
C GLY A 25 -8.92 -31.46 -7.50
N PHE A 26 -8.33 -30.39 -8.02
CA PHE A 26 -7.11 -29.82 -7.46
C PHE A 26 -7.42 -29.03 -6.19
N ILE A 27 -6.52 -29.11 -5.21
CA ILE A 27 -6.52 -28.15 -4.11
C ILE A 27 -6.09 -26.78 -4.63
N SER A 28 -6.84 -25.74 -4.24
CA SER A 28 -6.64 -24.35 -4.63
C SER A 28 -6.91 -23.44 -3.44
N THR A 29 -6.67 -22.14 -3.63
CA THR A 29 -6.84 -21.10 -2.62
C THR A 29 -7.71 -19.98 -3.18
N LEU A 30 -8.55 -19.36 -2.37
CA LEU A 30 -9.48 -18.30 -2.81
C LEU A 30 -8.81 -16.93 -3.01
N GLY A 31 -7.49 -16.83 -2.84
CA GLY A 31 -6.71 -15.61 -3.03
C GLY A 31 -5.57 -15.48 -2.02
N LEU A 32 -5.00 -14.28 -1.91
CA LEU A 32 -4.00 -13.95 -0.89
C LEU A 32 -4.63 -13.48 0.42
N VAL A 33 -5.83 -12.90 0.35
CA VAL A 33 -6.57 -12.34 1.49
C VAL A 33 -7.31 -13.43 2.28
N ASP A 34 -7.86 -14.42 1.57
CA ASP A 34 -8.59 -15.53 2.18
C ASP A 34 -7.66 -16.71 2.46
N ASP A 35 -7.63 -17.16 3.71
CA ASP A 35 -6.77 -18.25 4.17
C ASP A 35 -7.39 -19.65 3.96
N ARG A 36 -8.61 -19.74 3.39
CA ARG A 36 -9.31 -21.01 3.14
C ARG A 36 -8.69 -21.76 1.95
N CYS A 37 -8.60 -23.08 2.12
CA CYS A 37 -8.25 -24.01 1.06
C CYS A 37 -9.52 -24.66 0.51
N VAL A 38 -9.62 -24.77 -0.81
CA VAL A 38 -10.81 -25.27 -1.49
C VAL A 38 -10.44 -26.29 -2.55
N VAL A 39 -11.41 -27.10 -2.95
CA VAL A 39 -11.35 -27.92 -4.15
C VAL A 39 -12.47 -27.49 -5.08
N GLU A 40 -12.15 -27.25 -6.34
CA GLU A 40 -13.12 -26.87 -7.37
C GLU A 40 -13.24 -28.00 -8.41
N PRO A 41 -14.25 -28.89 -8.31
CA PRO A 41 -14.33 -30.07 -9.16
C PRO A 41 -14.58 -29.77 -10.64
N ALA A 42 -15.31 -28.69 -10.92
CA ALA A 42 -15.67 -28.30 -12.28
C ALA A 42 -14.56 -27.53 -13.01
N ALA A 43 -13.51 -27.10 -12.30
CA ALA A 43 -12.47 -26.24 -12.89
C ALA A 43 -11.50 -27.00 -13.79
N GLY A 44 -11.25 -28.28 -13.52
CA GLY A 44 -10.34 -29.10 -14.30
C GLY A 44 -10.04 -30.47 -13.69
N ASP A 45 -9.45 -31.34 -14.49
CA ASP A 45 -9.03 -32.70 -14.15
C ASP A 45 -7.55 -32.93 -14.49
N LEU A 46 -7.08 -34.18 -14.35
CA LEU A 46 -5.67 -34.53 -14.60
C LEU A 46 -5.26 -34.36 -16.08
N GLU A 47 -6.20 -34.43 -17.02
CA GLU A 47 -5.92 -34.25 -18.46
C GLU A 47 -6.05 -32.77 -18.86
N ASN A 48 -7.01 -32.07 -18.27
CA ASN A 48 -7.37 -30.70 -18.53
C ASN A 48 -7.25 -29.87 -17.24
N PRO A 49 -6.04 -29.40 -16.90
CA PRO A 49 -5.83 -28.62 -15.68
C PRO A 49 -6.62 -27.30 -15.71
N PRO A 50 -6.98 -26.75 -14.54
CA PRO A 50 -7.77 -25.53 -14.45
C PRO A 50 -7.05 -24.33 -15.05
N LYS A 51 -7.84 -23.36 -15.57
CA LYS A 51 -7.30 -22.14 -16.16
C LYS A 51 -6.34 -21.41 -15.20
N LYS A 52 -6.63 -21.37 -13.90
CA LYS A 52 -5.80 -20.74 -12.86
C LYS A 52 -4.87 -21.73 -12.15
N PHE A 53 -4.21 -22.63 -12.89
CA PHE A 53 -3.36 -23.69 -12.31
C PHE A 53 -2.27 -23.22 -11.34
N ARG A 54 -1.79 -21.98 -11.45
CA ARG A 54 -0.80 -21.39 -10.53
C ARG A 54 -1.28 -21.36 -9.07
N ASP A 55 -2.60 -21.28 -8.86
CA ASP A 55 -3.23 -21.27 -7.53
C ASP A 55 -3.26 -22.67 -6.90
N CYS A 56 -2.86 -23.71 -7.64
CA CYS A 56 -2.83 -25.11 -7.20
C CYS A 56 -1.42 -25.63 -6.89
N LEU A 57 -0.40 -24.77 -6.94
CA LEU A 57 1.01 -25.16 -6.84
C LEU A 57 1.53 -25.06 -5.40
N PHE A 58 2.13 -26.15 -4.93
CA PHE A 58 2.74 -26.28 -3.60
C PHE A 58 4.20 -26.70 -3.71
N LYS A 59 5.06 -26.11 -2.91
CA LYS A 59 6.45 -26.54 -2.73
C LYS A 59 6.55 -27.48 -1.54
N VAL A 60 7.19 -28.63 -1.75
CA VAL A 60 7.50 -29.57 -0.67
C VAL A 60 8.65 -29.02 0.15
N CYS A 61 8.41 -28.80 1.43
CA CYS A 61 9.38 -28.25 2.38
C CYS A 61 9.66 -29.26 3.51
N PRO A 62 10.87 -29.25 4.08
CA PRO A 62 11.21 -30.09 5.22
C PRO A 62 10.56 -29.55 6.51
N MET A 63 10.67 -30.32 7.59
CA MET A 63 10.16 -29.93 8.90
C MET A 63 10.92 -28.72 9.48
N SER A 64 10.19 -27.63 9.75
CA SER A 64 10.68 -26.47 10.49
C SER A 64 10.39 -26.57 11.99
N ARG A 65 11.21 -25.89 12.80
CA ARG A 65 11.02 -25.75 14.25
C ARG A 65 10.22 -24.48 14.56
N TYR A 66 9.28 -24.59 15.50
CA TYR A 66 8.34 -23.51 15.86
C TYR A 66 8.32 -23.18 17.36
N SER A 67 9.36 -23.61 18.08
CA SER A 67 9.39 -23.59 19.54
C SER A 67 9.51 -22.17 20.10
N ALA A 68 10.45 -21.38 19.59
CA ALA A 68 10.68 -20.00 20.02
C ALA A 68 9.55 -19.09 19.52
N GLN A 69 9.12 -19.29 18.26
CA GLN A 69 7.98 -18.57 17.69
C GLN A 69 6.70 -18.76 18.53
N LYS A 70 6.40 -19.99 18.94
CA LYS A 70 5.23 -20.29 19.78
C LYS A 70 5.30 -19.60 21.15
N GLN A 71 6.47 -19.52 21.77
CA GLN A 71 6.66 -18.80 23.03
C GLN A 71 6.45 -17.29 22.85
N PHE A 72 6.99 -16.73 21.77
CA PHE A 72 6.80 -15.31 21.43
C PHE A 72 5.31 -14.97 21.26
N TRP A 73 4.56 -15.74 20.46
CA TRP A 73 3.13 -15.49 20.24
C TRP A 73 2.29 -15.64 21.51
N LYS A 74 2.61 -16.62 22.37
CA LYS A 74 1.97 -16.77 23.68
C LYS A 74 2.20 -15.57 24.58
N ALA A 75 3.45 -15.08 24.66
CA ALA A 75 3.77 -13.88 25.44
C ALA A 75 3.07 -12.63 24.90
N LYS A 76 2.99 -12.49 23.58
CA LYS A 76 2.28 -11.39 22.92
C LYS A 76 0.78 -11.41 23.20
N GLN A 77 0.14 -12.58 23.18
CA GLN A 77 -1.28 -12.74 23.54
C GLN A 77 -1.53 -12.43 25.02
N ALA A 78 -0.64 -12.84 25.93
CA ALA A 78 -0.75 -12.57 27.35
C ALA A 78 -0.59 -11.07 27.71
N LYS A 79 0.19 -10.31 26.92
CA LYS A 79 0.38 -8.86 27.14
C LYS A 79 -0.92 -8.06 27.01
N HIS A 80 -1.90 -8.52 26.24
CA HIS A 80 -3.20 -7.86 26.17
C HIS A 80 -3.94 -7.80 27.53
N GLU A 81 -3.47 -8.51 28.57
CA GLU A 81 -4.11 -8.51 29.89
C GLU A 81 -3.40 -7.65 30.96
N LYS A 82 -2.09 -7.32 30.87
CA LYS A 82 -1.36 -6.48 31.86
C LYS A 82 -0.11 -5.80 31.28
N ASP A 83 0.03 -4.48 31.47
CA ASP A 83 1.23 -3.71 31.11
C ASP A 83 2.25 -3.63 32.25
N LYS A 84 3.38 -4.33 32.12
CA LYS A 84 4.59 -4.11 32.95
C LYS A 84 5.83 -3.96 32.07
N ILE A 85 6.72 -3.05 32.46
CA ILE A 85 7.97 -2.73 31.72
C ILE A 85 8.89 -3.95 31.57
N ALA A 86 8.93 -4.85 32.57
CA ALA A 86 9.70 -6.11 32.50
C ALA A 86 9.25 -7.02 31.35
N ASP A 87 7.98 -6.94 30.94
CA ASP A 87 7.42 -7.76 29.87
C ASP A 87 7.86 -7.29 28.48
N VAL A 88 8.23 -6.01 28.33
CA VAL A 88 8.70 -5.45 27.05
C VAL A 88 10.09 -6.00 26.69
N VAL A 89 11.01 -6.03 27.64
CA VAL A 89 12.37 -6.58 27.44
C VAL A 89 12.31 -8.08 27.16
N LEU A 90 11.44 -8.81 27.88
CA LEU A 90 11.20 -10.23 27.61
C LEU A 90 10.64 -10.45 26.20
N LEU A 91 9.66 -9.65 25.78
CA LEU A 91 9.06 -9.76 24.45
C LEU A 91 10.09 -9.49 23.34
N GLN A 92 10.98 -8.51 23.52
CA GLN A 92 12.09 -8.25 22.59
C GLN A 92 13.06 -9.43 22.50
N LYS A 93 13.42 -10.04 23.63
CA LYS A 93 14.28 -11.25 23.65
C LYS A 93 13.61 -12.43 22.93
N LEU A 94 12.31 -12.64 23.17
CA LEU A 94 11.54 -13.69 22.49
C LEU A 94 11.39 -13.42 20.99
N GLN A 95 11.20 -12.16 20.58
CA GLN A 95 11.19 -11.78 19.16
C GLN A 95 12.54 -12.09 18.50
N HIS A 96 13.66 -11.73 19.16
CA HIS A 96 14.99 -12.03 18.65
C HIS A 96 15.23 -13.53 18.53
N ALA A 97 14.84 -14.32 19.53
CA ALA A 97 14.94 -15.78 19.49
C ALA A 97 14.08 -16.40 18.37
N SER A 98 12.86 -15.90 18.17
CA SER A 98 11.98 -16.32 17.06
C SER A 98 12.61 -16.03 15.70
N ASN A 99 13.22 -14.85 15.52
CA ASN A 99 13.88 -14.49 14.27
C ASN A 99 15.12 -15.34 14.01
N LEU A 100 15.86 -15.71 15.06
CA LEU A 100 17.02 -16.59 14.97
C LEU A 100 16.61 -18.02 14.60
N GLU A 101 15.51 -18.53 15.18
CA GLU A 101 14.90 -19.82 14.83
C GLU A 101 14.49 -19.86 13.35
N GLN A 102 13.87 -18.79 12.82
CA GLN A 102 13.51 -18.69 11.41
C GLN A 102 14.74 -18.75 10.49
N LYS A 103 15.80 -17.97 10.78
CA LYS A 103 17.05 -18.03 10.02
C LYS A 103 17.71 -19.41 10.06
N GLN A 104 17.63 -20.08 11.21
CA GLN A 104 18.13 -21.44 11.34
C GLN A 104 17.32 -22.42 10.48
N ASN A 105 15.99 -22.34 10.51
CA ASN A 105 15.12 -23.16 9.65
C ASN A 105 15.42 -22.94 8.16
N GLU A 106 15.61 -21.70 7.72
CA GLU A 106 16.00 -21.40 6.33
C GLU A 106 17.34 -22.03 5.94
N THR A 107 18.32 -22.00 6.85
CA THR A 107 19.65 -22.57 6.62
C THR A 107 19.59 -24.10 6.56
N GLU A 108 18.85 -24.75 7.47
CA GLU A 108 18.65 -26.20 7.45
C GLU A 108 17.87 -26.64 6.22
N ASN A 109 16.83 -25.89 5.82
CA ASN A 109 16.06 -26.15 4.61
C ASN A 109 16.94 -26.14 3.35
N LYS A 110 17.92 -25.22 3.28
CA LYS A 110 18.90 -25.20 2.18
C LYS A 110 19.84 -26.42 2.18
N LYS A 111 20.16 -27.01 3.33
CA LYS A 111 21.04 -28.18 3.43
C LYS A 111 20.37 -29.45 2.94
N VAL A 112 19.09 -29.64 3.27
CA VAL A 112 18.29 -30.82 2.89
C VAL A 112 17.58 -30.65 1.55
N HIS A 113 17.85 -29.56 0.84
CA HIS A 113 17.26 -29.28 -0.46
C HIS A 113 17.75 -30.31 -1.50
N GLY A 114 16.81 -31.00 -2.15
CA GLY A 114 17.10 -32.09 -3.08
C GLY A 114 17.12 -33.48 -2.45
N ASP A 115 16.92 -33.61 -1.14
CA ASP A 115 16.81 -34.93 -0.49
C ASP A 115 15.53 -35.66 -0.90
N VAL A 116 15.60 -36.98 -1.04
CA VAL A 116 14.44 -37.83 -1.40
C VAL A 116 13.46 -37.94 -0.23
N VAL A 117 12.18 -37.72 -0.50
CA VAL A 117 11.09 -37.87 0.47
C VAL A 117 10.74 -39.35 0.64
N LYS A 118 10.62 -39.77 1.91
CA LYS A 118 10.26 -41.15 2.28
C LYS A 118 8.92 -41.21 2.99
N TYR A 119 8.17 -42.30 2.80
CA TYR A 119 6.93 -42.53 3.54
C TYR A 119 7.18 -42.58 5.05
N GLY A 120 6.30 -41.96 5.83
CA GLY A 120 6.41 -41.81 7.27
C GLY A 120 7.27 -40.63 7.73
N THR A 121 7.92 -39.90 6.82
CA THR A 121 8.62 -38.65 7.16
C THR A 121 7.64 -37.48 7.28
N VAL A 122 8.05 -36.46 8.04
CA VAL A 122 7.30 -35.21 8.20
C VAL A 122 7.73 -34.23 7.13
N MET A 123 6.75 -33.68 6.42
CA MET A 123 6.95 -32.61 5.45
C MET A 123 5.96 -31.46 5.69
N GLN A 124 6.20 -30.36 4.99
CA GLN A 124 5.34 -29.19 4.98
C GLN A 124 5.02 -28.80 3.54
N LEU A 125 3.84 -28.22 3.33
CA LEU A 125 3.40 -27.75 2.01
C LEU A 125 3.31 -26.23 2.04
N LEU A 126 4.16 -25.59 1.24
CA LEU A 126 4.18 -24.14 1.07
C LEU A 126 3.44 -23.78 -0.23
N HIS A 127 2.37 -23.00 -0.14
CA HIS A 127 1.66 -22.54 -1.32
C HIS A 127 2.48 -21.49 -2.09
N MET A 128 2.72 -21.71 -3.39
CA MET A 128 3.67 -20.91 -4.18
C MET A 128 3.23 -19.46 -4.39
N LYS A 129 1.92 -19.23 -4.58
CA LYS A 129 1.38 -17.89 -4.84
C LYS A 129 1.32 -17.05 -3.57
N SER A 130 0.67 -17.55 -2.51
CA SER A 130 0.50 -16.79 -1.26
C SER A 130 1.73 -16.82 -0.35
N ASN A 131 2.67 -17.75 -0.56
CA ASN A 131 3.82 -17.97 0.32
C ASN A 131 3.42 -18.31 1.76
N LYS A 132 2.28 -19.00 1.92
CA LYS A 132 1.73 -19.45 3.19
C LYS A 132 1.78 -20.98 3.29
N TYR A 133 2.01 -21.51 4.48
CA TYR A 133 2.03 -22.93 4.77
C TYR A 133 0.63 -23.48 5.04
N LEU A 134 0.32 -24.62 4.43
CA LEU A 134 -0.90 -25.37 4.74
C LEU A 134 -0.85 -25.88 6.18
N THR A 135 -1.89 -25.60 6.96
CA THR A 135 -1.90 -25.83 8.40
C THR A 135 -3.26 -26.35 8.86
N VAL A 136 -3.25 -27.35 9.75
CA VAL A 136 -4.46 -27.87 10.40
C VAL A 136 -4.56 -27.34 11.82
N ASN A 137 -5.66 -26.65 12.13
CA ASN A 137 -5.92 -26.12 13.45
C ASN A 137 -6.83 -27.05 14.27
N LYS A 138 -6.21 -27.82 15.19
CA LYS A 138 -6.94 -28.76 16.05
C LYS A 138 -7.86 -28.13 17.10
N ARG A 139 -7.80 -26.81 17.30
CA ARG A 139 -8.61 -26.09 18.30
C ARG A 139 -9.88 -25.50 17.71
N LEU A 140 -9.95 -25.36 16.39
CA LEU A 140 -11.06 -24.73 15.70
C LEU A 140 -11.75 -25.75 14.79
N PRO A 141 -13.08 -25.89 14.86
CA PRO A 141 -13.82 -26.68 13.89
C PRO A 141 -13.77 -26.03 12.51
N ALA A 142 -13.94 -26.85 11.46
CA ALA A 142 -14.15 -26.37 10.10
C ALA A 142 -15.39 -25.46 10.03
N LEU A 143 -15.51 -24.66 8.98
CA LEU A 143 -16.54 -23.64 8.88
C LEU A 143 -17.90 -24.26 8.56
N LEU A 144 -17.94 -25.24 7.65
CA LEU A 144 -19.17 -25.93 7.26
C LEU A 144 -19.32 -27.24 8.03
N GLU A 145 -18.29 -28.08 8.01
CA GLU A 145 -18.32 -29.41 8.63
C GLU A 145 -17.85 -29.37 10.11
N LYS A 146 -18.78 -29.15 11.05
CA LYS A 146 -18.46 -28.89 12.47
C LYS A 146 -17.73 -30.02 13.21
N ASN A 147 -17.82 -31.26 12.72
CA ASN A 147 -17.11 -32.44 13.24
C ASN A 147 -15.67 -32.57 12.71
N ALA A 148 -15.28 -31.78 11.70
CA ALA A 148 -13.95 -31.76 11.13
C ALA A 148 -13.10 -30.60 11.70
N MET A 149 -11.79 -30.74 11.62
CA MET A 149 -10.84 -29.68 12.01
C MET A 149 -10.60 -28.72 10.85
N ARG A 150 -10.34 -27.45 11.18
CA ARG A 150 -10.14 -26.39 10.18
C ARG A 150 -8.77 -26.49 9.52
N VAL A 151 -8.75 -26.32 8.21
CA VAL A 151 -7.53 -26.17 7.40
C VAL A 151 -7.40 -24.72 6.96
N THR A 152 -6.24 -24.12 7.19
CA THR A 152 -5.95 -22.71 6.85
C THR A 152 -4.53 -22.54 6.31
N LEU A 153 -4.29 -21.45 5.60
CA LEU A 153 -2.96 -21.02 5.19
C LEU A 153 -2.36 -20.06 6.22
N ASP A 154 -1.16 -20.36 6.71
CA ASP A 154 -0.44 -19.52 7.69
C ASP A 154 0.85 -18.96 7.08
N GLY A 155 1.09 -17.65 7.18
CA GLY A 155 2.25 -17.01 6.56
C GLY A 155 3.61 -17.47 7.09
N THR A 156 3.68 -17.89 8.35
CA THR A 156 4.93 -18.36 8.99
C THR A 156 4.97 -19.87 9.18
N GLY A 157 3.81 -20.53 9.10
CA GLY A 157 3.63 -21.90 9.54
C GLY A 157 3.63 -22.02 11.06
N ASN A 158 3.13 -23.15 11.55
CA ASN A 158 3.19 -23.51 12.95
C ASN A 158 3.24 -25.05 13.11
N GLU A 159 3.17 -25.55 14.34
CA GLU A 159 3.23 -27.00 14.60
C GLU A 159 2.08 -27.78 13.90
N GLY A 160 0.98 -27.12 13.53
CA GLY A 160 -0.12 -27.71 12.75
C GLY A 160 0.19 -27.87 11.26
N SER A 161 1.31 -27.32 10.78
CA SER A 161 1.78 -27.43 9.39
C SER A 161 2.62 -28.69 9.14
N TRP A 162 2.87 -29.49 10.17
CA TRP A 162 3.58 -30.76 10.05
C TRP A 162 2.64 -31.86 9.54
N LEU A 163 2.96 -32.45 8.39
CA LEU A 163 2.17 -33.50 7.75
C LEU A 163 3.03 -34.76 7.56
N PHE A 164 2.55 -35.90 8.04
CA PHE A 164 3.07 -37.20 7.64
C PHE A 164 2.57 -37.54 6.24
N ILE A 165 3.49 -37.95 5.37
CA ILE A 165 3.15 -38.56 4.09
C ILE A 165 3.05 -40.07 4.26
N GLN A 166 1.87 -40.63 4.01
CA GLN A 166 1.59 -42.06 4.16
C GLN A 166 1.09 -42.64 2.83
N PRO A 167 1.41 -43.91 2.51
CA PRO A 167 0.92 -44.52 1.29
C PRO A 167 -0.58 -44.83 1.46
N PHE A 168 -1.39 -44.51 0.45
CA PHE A 168 -2.81 -44.88 0.46
C PHE A 168 -2.99 -46.39 0.22
N TRP A 169 -2.18 -46.96 -0.68
CA TRP A 169 -2.16 -48.39 -0.98
C TRP A 169 -1.10 -49.11 -0.14
N LYS A 170 -1.35 -50.37 0.21
CA LYS A 170 -0.39 -51.24 0.93
C LYS A 170 0.78 -51.74 0.06
N LEU A 171 1.01 -51.12 -1.09
CA LEU A 171 2.10 -51.46 -2.02
C LEU A 171 3.47 -51.00 -1.51
N ARG A 172 3.49 -49.98 -0.64
CA ARG A 172 4.69 -49.41 -0.04
C ARG A 172 4.54 -49.31 1.47
N ALA A 173 5.65 -49.27 2.18
CA ALA A 173 5.72 -49.15 3.63
C ALA A 173 6.49 -47.89 4.06
N ASN A 174 6.42 -47.56 5.35
CA ASN A 174 7.22 -46.47 5.91
C ASN A 174 8.71 -46.73 5.70
N GLY A 175 9.44 -45.70 5.26
CA GLY A 175 10.85 -45.78 4.88
C GLY A 175 11.10 -45.93 3.38
N ASP A 176 10.10 -46.35 2.60
CA ASP A 176 10.20 -46.41 1.14
C ASP A 176 10.20 -45.00 0.53
N ASN A 177 10.88 -44.84 -0.60
CA ASN A 177 10.90 -43.60 -1.36
C ASN A 177 9.52 -43.33 -1.98
N VAL A 178 9.07 -42.08 -1.89
CA VAL A 178 7.81 -41.63 -2.50
C VAL A 178 8.02 -41.42 -4.00
N VAL A 179 7.16 -42.05 -4.81
CA VAL A 179 7.20 -41.91 -6.27
C VAL A 179 6.15 -40.91 -6.73
N VAL A 180 6.52 -40.04 -7.67
CA VAL A 180 5.60 -39.07 -8.28
C VAL A 180 4.46 -39.82 -8.99
N GLY A 181 3.23 -39.39 -8.77
CA GLY A 181 2.02 -40.04 -9.29
C GLY A 181 1.38 -41.06 -8.33
N ASP A 182 2.05 -41.43 -7.24
CA ASP A 182 1.47 -42.29 -6.20
C ASP A 182 0.32 -41.56 -5.48
N LYS A 183 -0.67 -42.36 -5.06
CA LYS A 183 -1.75 -41.90 -4.18
C LYS A 183 -1.28 -41.93 -2.74
N VAL A 184 -1.37 -40.79 -2.07
CA VAL A 184 -0.91 -40.62 -0.68
C VAL A 184 -2.03 -40.12 0.23
N MET A 185 -1.84 -40.35 1.53
CA MET A 185 -2.60 -39.69 2.60
C MET A 185 -1.68 -38.69 3.29
N LEU A 186 -2.21 -37.50 3.54
CA LEU A 186 -1.52 -36.43 4.24
C LEU A 186 -2.13 -36.30 5.63
N ASN A 187 -1.40 -36.77 6.64
CA ASN A 187 -1.90 -36.82 8.01
C ASN A 187 -1.18 -35.79 8.91
N PRO A 188 -1.87 -34.75 9.42
CA PRO A 188 -1.29 -33.81 10.37
C PRO A 188 -0.82 -34.47 11.65
N VAL A 189 0.45 -34.23 12.02
CA VAL A 189 1.11 -34.84 13.20
C VAL A 189 0.32 -34.60 14.49
N ASN A 190 -0.22 -33.39 14.65
CA ASN A 190 -0.86 -32.93 15.89
C ASN A 190 -2.36 -33.20 15.99
N ALA A 191 -3.03 -33.40 14.86
CA ALA A 191 -4.47 -33.61 14.78
C ALA A 191 -4.83 -35.10 14.60
N GLY A 192 -3.93 -35.88 13.99
CA GLY A 192 -4.07 -37.34 13.82
C GLY A 192 -5.14 -37.78 12.80
N GLN A 193 -5.87 -36.83 12.21
CA GLN A 193 -6.92 -37.07 11.21
C GLN A 193 -6.47 -36.56 9.84
N PRO A 194 -6.54 -37.37 8.77
CA PRO A 194 -6.03 -37.00 7.46
C PRO A 194 -6.77 -35.81 6.84
N LEU A 195 -6.13 -35.14 5.88
CA LEU A 195 -6.74 -34.11 5.05
C LEU A 195 -7.83 -34.71 4.15
N HIS A 196 -8.99 -34.07 4.12
CA HIS A 196 -10.19 -34.51 3.43
C HIS A 196 -10.76 -33.38 2.54
N ALA A 197 -11.18 -33.76 1.33
CA ALA A 197 -11.96 -32.88 0.44
C ALA A 197 -13.44 -33.15 0.68
N SER A 198 -14.09 -32.24 1.41
CA SER A 198 -15.49 -32.38 1.81
C SER A 198 -16.45 -32.10 0.65
N ASN A 199 -17.68 -32.61 0.75
CA ASN A 199 -18.72 -32.34 -0.23
C ASN A 199 -19.53 -31.05 0.07
N TYR A 200 -19.21 -30.34 1.15
CA TYR A 200 -19.87 -29.09 1.50
C TYR A 200 -19.36 -27.93 0.63
N GLU A 201 -20.31 -27.25 -0.02
CA GLU A 201 -20.06 -26.12 -0.90
C GLU A 201 -20.10 -24.79 -0.12
N LEU A 202 -19.19 -23.88 -0.48
CA LEU A 202 -19.12 -22.55 0.13
C LEU A 202 -20.26 -21.65 -0.36
N THR A 203 -20.89 -20.92 0.56
CA THR A 203 -22.02 -20.03 0.25
C THR A 203 -21.61 -18.81 -0.56
N ASP A 204 -20.37 -18.35 -0.36
CA ASP A 204 -19.83 -17.14 -0.97
C ASP A 204 -19.04 -17.43 -2.26
N HIS A 205 -18.64 -18.69 -2.48
CA HIS A 205 -17.92 -19.15 -3.67
C HIS A 205 -18.60 -20.41 -4.25
N PRO A 206 -19.64 -20.24 -5.09
CA PRO A 206 -20.32 -21.36 -5.73
C PRO A 206 -19.34 -22.23 -6.54
N GLY A 207 -19.51 -23.55 -6.48
CA GLY A 207 -18.65 -24.56 -7.10
C GLY A 207 -17.39 -24.92 -6.29
N CYS A 208 -17.02 -24.13 -5.28
CA CYS A 208 -15.89 -24.41 -4.41
C CYS A 208 -16.31 -25.22 -3.18
N LYS A 209 -15.58 -26.30 -2.90
CA LYS A 209 -15.83 -27.20 -1.77
C LYS A 209 -14.77 -27.05 -0.69
N GLU A 210 -15.17 -27.19 0.57
CA GLU A 210 -14.30 -27.02 1.74
C GLU A 210 -13.27 -28.16 1.86
N VAL A 211 -12.01 -27.81 2.13
CA VAL A 211 -10.98 -28.76 2.59
C VAL A 211 -10.92 -28.73 4.11
N ASN A 212 -11.03 -29.90 4.74
CA ASN A 212 -10.99 -30.04 6.18
C ASN A 212 -10.11 -31.25 6.60
N SER A 213 -10.09 -31.58 7.90
CA SER A 213 -9.35 -32.72 8.43
C SER A 213 -10.28 -33.58 9.29
N VAL A 214 -10.56 -34.79 8.80
CA VAL A 214 -11.48 -35.77 9.40
C VAL A 214 -11.12 -37.18 8.89
N ASN A 215 -11.49 -38.22 9.64
CA ASN A 215 -11.22 -39.59 9.25
C ASN A 215 -12.08 -39.99 8.03
N CYS A 216 -11.54 -39.84 6.82
CA CYS A 216 -12.22 -40.22 5.59
C CYS A 216 -11.21 -40.79 4.58
N ASN A 217 -11.68 -41.68 3.70
CA ASN A 217 -10.87 -42.28 2.64
C ASN A 217 -10.70 -41.30 1.47
N THR A 218 -9.98 -40.20 1.67
CA THR A 218 -9.54 -39.31 0.59
C THR A 218 -8.09 -39.58 0.27
N SER A 219 -7.81 -39.77 -1.01
CA SER A 219 -6.45 -39.93 -1.50
C SER A 219 -6.02 -38.68 -2.26
N TRP A 220 -4.74 -38.34 -2.14
CA TRP A 220 -4.13 -37.22 -2.83
C TRP A 220 -3.11 -37.75 -3.81
N LYS A 221 -3.31 -37.50 -5.11
CA LYS A 221 -2.35 -37.83 -6.16
C LYS A 221 -1.38 -36.67 -6.33
N ILE A 222 -0.09 -36.93 -6.17
CA ILE A 222 0.97 -35.93 -6.32
C ILE A 222 1.39 -35.87 -7.78
N ASN A 223 1.19 -34.72 -8.43
CA ASN A 223 1.69 -34.48 -9.79
C ASN A 223 2.85 -33.48 -9.75
N LEU A 224 4.00 -33.87 -10.30
CA LEU A 224 5.18 -33.01 -10.39
C LEU A 224 4.96 -31.90 -11.43
N PHE A 225 5.22 -30.66 -11.03
CA PHE A 225 5.19 -29.49 -11.91
C PHE A 225 6.60 -29.03 -12.30
N MET A 226 7.53 -29.01 -11.34
CA MET A 226 8.91 -28.61 -11.55
C MET A 226 9.83 -29.30 -10.53
N MET A 227 10.92 -29.89 -11.00
CA MET A 227 11.94 -30.49 -10.14
C MET A 227 12.74 -29.41 -9.41
N PHE A 228 13.23 -29.75 -8.21
CA PHE A 228 14.08 -28.88 -7.41
C PHE A 228 15.33 -28.41 -8.17
N SER A 229 15.91 -29.28 -9.01
CA SER A 229 17.13 -29.04 -9.78
C SER A 229 16.94 -28.04 -10.94
N ASP A 230 15.71 -27.94 -11.44
CA ASP A 230 15.29 -27.01 -12.51
C ASP A 230 14.89 -25.64 -11.95
N ASN A 231 14.59 -25.55 -10.66
CA ASN A 231 14.14 -24.34 -10.00
C ASN A 231 15.30 -23.35 -9.70
N ARG A 232 16.20 -23.13 -10.66
CA ARG A 232 17.38 -22.25 -10.50
C ARG A 232 17.01 -20.79 -10.73
N GLU A 233 17.50 -19.87 -9.92
CA GLU A 233 17.19 -18.44 -10.07
C GLU A 233 17.73 -17.79 -11.35
N GLU A 234 18.62 -18.46 -12.09
CA GLU A 234 19.26 -17.89 -13.28
C GLU A 234 18.55 -18.26 -14.60
N VAL A 235 17.65 -19.25 -14.56
CA VAL A 235 16.96 -19.78 -15.74
C VAL A 235 15.52 -19.31 -15.83
N LEU A 236 14.99 -19.26 -17.04
CA LEU A 236 13.59 -18.99 -17.33
C LEU A 236 12.73 -20.21 -16.99
N LYS A 237 11.67 -20.02 -16.20
CA LYS A 237 10.83 -21.13 -15.74
C LYS A 237 9.38 -21.04 -16.20
N GLY A 238 8.75 -22.19 -16.35
CA GLY A 238 7.32 -22.35 -16.50
C GLY A 238 6.57 -21.78 -15.30
N GLY A 239 5.55 -20.95 -15.55
CA GLY A 239 4.79 -20.24 -14.52
C GLY A 239 5.45 -18.94 -14.02
N GLU A 240 6.67 -18.62 -14.47
CA GLU A 240 7.22 -17.27 -14.26
C GLU A 240 6.47 -16.26 -15.11
N VAL A 241 6.38 -15.05 -14.55
CA VAL A 241 5.79 -13.89 -15.20
C VAL A 241 6.95 -13.02 -15.69
N PRO A 242 7.47 -13.25 -16.89
CA PRO A 242 8.31 -12.23 -17.52
C PRO A 242 7.44 -10.99 -17.75
N PRO A 243 7.92 -9.74 -17.52
CA PRO A 243 7.25 -8.63 -18.13
C PRO A 243 7.34 -8.84 -19.63
N ALA A 244 6.32 -8.34 -20.30
CA ALA A 244 6.20 -8.43 -21.73
C ALA A 244 7.51 -8.22 -22.48
N PRO A 245 7.75 -9.05 -23.51
CA PRO A 245 8.89 -8.87 -24.37
C PRO A 245 8.88 -7.43 -24.92
N THR A 246 9.88 -6.63 -24.54
CA THR A 246 9.96 -5.22 -24.95
C THR A 246 10.71 -5.17 -26.25
N LEU A 247 10.05 -4.68 -27.31
CA LEU A 247 10.71 -4.50 -28.59
C LEU A 247 11.39 -3.14 -28.64
N CYS A 248 12.73 -3.14 -28.77
CA CYS A 248 13.56 -1.97 -29.04
C CYS A 248 13.18 -0.70 -28.23
N GLY A 249 12.73 -0.86 -26.98
CA GLY A 249 12.37 0.24 -26.06
C GLY A 249 11.09 1.03 -26.39
N ARG A 250 10.28 0.66 -27.39
CA ARG A 250 9.15 1.49 -27.87
C ARG A 250 7.75 0.94 -27.58
N SER A 251 7.59 -0.38 -27.45
CA SER A 251 6.28 -1.00 -27.21
C SER A 251 6.41 -2.14 -26.21
N ARG A 252 5.56 -2.12 -25.18
CA ARG A 252 5.45 -3.19 -24.18
C ARG A 252 4.18 -3.97 -24.48
N LEU A 253 4.27 -5.29 -24.63
CA LEU A 253 3.11 -6.17 -24.51
C LEU A 253 2.57 -6.10 -23.06
N SER A 254 1.42 -6.70 -22.80
CA SER A 254 0.93 -6.84 -21.43
C SER A 254 1.64 -7.98 -20.69
N ILE A 255 1.62 -7.97 -19.36
CA ILE A 255 2.27 -8.98 -18.50
C ILE A 255 1.75 -10.38 -18.85
N MET A 256 2.65 -11.26 -19.30
CA MET A 256 2.33 -12.62 -19.75
C MET A 256 3.06 -13.65 -18.87
N THR A 257 2.42 -14.78 -18.60
CA THR A 257 3.00 -15.95 -17.95
C THR A 257 3.38 -16.97 -19.01
N LEU A 258 4.54 -17.59 -18.87
CA LEU A 258 4.96 -18.71 -19.72
C LEU A 258 4.30 -19.98 -19.23
N VAL A 259 3.52 -20.65 -20.09
CA VAL A 259 2.93 -21.96 -19.76
C VAL A 259 3.84 -23.05 -20.32
N VAL A 260 4.82 -23.43 -19.53
CA VAL A 260 5.70 -24.59 -19.74
C VAL A 260 5.71 -25.38 -18.43
N GLY A 261 5.85 -26.71 -18.48
CA GLY A 261 6.16 -27.51 -17.29
C GLY A 261 7.67 -27.47 -17.05
N GLY A 262 8.12 -27.11 -15.85
CA GLY A 262 9.56 -27.08 -15.52
C GLY A 262 10.34 -25.88 -16.08
N ALA A 263 11.65 -26.04 -16.26
CA ALA A 263 12.54 -25.02 -16.82
C ALA A 263 12.47 -25.00 -18.37
N GLY A 264 12.60 -23.81 -18.96
CA GLY A 264 12.53 -23.62 -20.41
C GLY A 264 13.86 -23.91 -21.11
N HIS A 265 13.83 -24.76 -22.14
CA HIS A 265 14.95 -24.96 -23.08
C HIS A 265 14.71 -24.21 -24.39
N TRP A 266 15.76 -23.93 -25.16
CA TRP A 266 15.61 -23.22 -26.45
C TRP A 266 14.73 -23.99 -27.45
N ASN A 267 14.79 -25.31 -27.44
CA ASN A 267 13.96 -26.19 -28.28
C ASN A 267 12.54 -26.45 -27.72
N SER A 268 12.16 -25.81 -26.61
CA SER A 268 10.83 -25.98 -26.01
C SER A 268 9.77 -25.17 -26.76
N LEU A 269 8.51 -25.63 -26.66
CA LEU A 269 7.35 -24.89 -27.13
C LEU A 269 6.78 -24.04 -26.00
N TYR A 270 6.49 -22.78 -26.30
CA TYR A 270 6.03 -21.80 -25.33
C TYR A 270 4.64 -21.28 -25.67
N ARG A 271 3.83 -21.06 -24.64
CA ARG A 271 2.57 -20.29 -24.71
C ARG A 271 2.65 -19.10 -23.78
N PHE A 272 2.09 -17.98 -24.22
CA PHE A 272 2.04 -16.75 -23.43
C PHE A 272 0.61 -16.48 -22.98
N LYS A 273 0.39 -16.40 -21.67
CA LYS A 273 -0.92 -16.16 -21.07
C LYS A 273 -0.96 -14.84 -20.32
N HIS A 274 -1.89 -13.95 -20.64
CA HIS A 274 -2.07 -12.68 -19.96
C HIS A 274 -2.54 -12.87 -18.51
N LEU A 275 -1.86 -12.24 -17.55
CA LEU A 275 -2.11 -12.46 -16.13
C LEU A 275 -3.51 -11.98 -15.68
N ALA A 276 -3.94 -10.80 -16.13
CA ALA A 276 -5.20 -10.20 -15.65
C ALA A 276 -6.45 -10.78 -16.34
N THR A 277 -6.41 -11.01 -17.66
CA THR A 277 -7.58 -11.53 -18.40
C THR A 277 -7.59 -13.03 -18.56
N GLY A 278 -6.44 -13.70 -18.40
CA GLY A 278 -6.29 -15.12 -18.62
C GLY A 278 -6.24 -15.56 -20.09
N ASN A 279 -6.27 -14.62 -21.04
CA ASN A 279 -6.22 -14.91 -22.48
C ASN A 279 -4.80 -15.28 -22.94
N TYR A 280 -4.71 -16.04 -24.03
CA TYR A 280 -3.46 -16.46 -24.66
C TYR A 280 -3.13 -15.58 -25.86
N LEU A 281 -1.85 -15.35 -26.09
CA LEU A 281 -1.37 -14.72 -27.33
C LEU A 281 -1.47 -15.73 -28.48
N ALA A 282 -2.00 -15.31 -29.62
CA ALA A 282 -2.08 -16.09 -30.85
C ALA A 282 -1.86 -15.20 -32.07
N ALA A 283 -1.72 -15.79 -33.26
CA ALA A 283 -1.73 -15.05 -34.52
C ALA A 283 -2.89 -15.49 -35.41
N GLU A 284 -3.61 -14.51 -35.99
CA GLU A 284 -4.71 -14.74 -36.93
C GLU A 284 -4.46 -14.01 -38.25
N GLU A 285 -5.13 -14.46 -39.32
CA GLU A 285 -5.06 -13.82 -40.62
C GLU A 285 -5.60 -12.39 -40.55
N ASN A 286 -4.86 -11.45 -41.12
CA ASN A 286 -5.24 -10.04 -41.13
C ASN A 286 -6.27 -9.80 -42.25
N PRO A 287 -7.52 -9.40 -41.93
CA PRO A 287 -8.54 -9.15 -42.96
C PRO A 287 -8.17 -8.00 -43.92
N GLY A 288 -7.24 -7.13 -43.51
CA GLY A 288 -6.74 -6.01 -44.31
C GLY A 288 -5.59 -6.37 -45.27
N TYR A 289 -5.16 -7.64 -45.33
CA TYR A 289 -4.06 -8.07 -46.20
C TYR A 289 -4.50 -8.06 -47.67
N LYS A 290 -3.79 -7.32 -48.53
CA LYS A 290 -4.10 -7.20 -49.97
C LYS A 290 -3.10 -7.91 -50.89
N GLY A 291 -2.19 -8.72 -50.33
CA GLY A 291 -1.14 -9.41 -51.08
C GLY A 291 0.07 -8.51 -51.38
N ASP A 292 1.21 -9.13 -51.72
CA ASP A 292 2.44 -8.44 -52.12
C ASP A 292 2.33 -7.74 -53.50
N SER A 293 1.23 -7.98 -54.23
CA SER A 293 0.95 -7.39 -55.55
C SER A 293 0.02 -6.17 -55.44
N ALA A 294 0.45 -5.15 -54.70
CA ALA A 294 -0.14 -3.81 -54.85
C ALA A 294 0.68 -3.05 -55.91
N GLU A 295 0.12 -2.89 -57.12
CA GLU A 295 0.62 -1.90 -58.07
C GLU A 295 0.75 -0.53 -57.37
N PRO A 296 1.82 0.25 -57.63
CA PRO A 296 1.98 1.55 -57.00
C PRO A 296 0.94 2.51 -57.57
N ALA A 297 -0.21 2.61 -56.91
CA ALA A 297 -1.18 3.66 -57.19
C ALA A 297 -0.56 5.00 -56.78
N SER A 298 -0.03 5.72 -57.78
CA SER A 298 0.30 7.13 -57.69
C SER A 298 -0.94 7.93 -57.28
N VAL A 299 -0.94 8.56 -56.10
CA VAL A 299 -1.32 9.98 -55.87
C VAL A 299 -0.92 10.32 -54.43
N VAL A 300 -0.26 11.48 -54.32
CA VAL A 300 0.24 12.16 -53.12
C VAL A 300 -0.90 12.44 -52.12
N ASP A 301 -0.92 11.72 -51.00
CA ASP A 301 -1.53 12.22 -49.76
C ASP A 301 -0.80 11.64 -48.54
N SER A 302 -0.16 12.52 -47.76
CA SER A 302 0.70 12.19 -46.62
C SER A 302 -0.04 11.51 -45.46
N SER A 303 -1.37 11.40 -45.53
CA SER A 303 -2.23 10.70 -44.57
C SER A 303 -2.32 9.18 -44.81
N ARG A 304 -2.06 8.71 -46.04
CA ARG A 304 -2.25 7.30 -46.46
C ARG A 304 -1.03 6.39 -46.24
N THR A 305 0.17 6.95 -46.08
CA THR A 305 1.42 6.18 -45.93
C THR A 305 1.46 5.29 -44.68
N LYS A 306 0.74 5.64 -43.61
CA LYS A 306 0.63 4.82 -42.38
C LYS A 306 -0.33 3.62 -42.52
N ARG A 307 -1.37 3.73 -43.37
CA ARG A 307 -2.29 2.61 -43.67
C ARG A 307 -1.64 1.53 -44.53
N SER A 308 -0.72 1.92 -45.42
CA SER A 308 -0.04 1.01 -46.36
C SER A 308 0.83 -0.07 -45.69
N HIS A 309 1.39 0.17 -44.51
CA HIS A 309 2.19 -0.84 -43.80
C HIS A 309 1.35 -1.95 -43.16
N GLY A 310 0.10 -1.66 -42.76
CA GLY A 310 -0.82 -2.66 -42.21
C GLY A 310 -1.34 -3.65 -43.26
N GLU A 311 -1.44 -3.20 -44.52
CA GLU A 311 -1.96 -3.97 -45.66
C GLU A 311 -0.94 -5.03 -46.18
N ARG A 312 0.33 -4.94 -45.77
CA ARG A 312 1.40 -5.89 -46.10
C ARG A 312 1.60 -6.99 -45.05
N ILE A 313 0.94 -6.87 -43.90
CA ILE A 313 1.06 -7.85 -42.81
C ILE A 313 0.02 -8.94 -43.04
N LYS A 314 0.48 -10.17 -43.30
CA LYS A 314 -0.41 -11.31 -43.54
C LYS A 314 -1.10 -11.82 -42.28
N TYR A 315 -0.39 -11.93 -41.16
CA TYR A 315 -0.96 -12.32 -39.87
C TYR A 315 -0.65 -11.30 -38.78
N LYS A 316 -1.66 -10.98 -37.97
CA LYS A 316 -1.58 -10.05 -36.83
C LYS A 316 -1.72 -10.81 -35.52
N LEU A 317 -1.16 -10.26 -34.44
CA LEU A 317 -1.30 -10.86 -33.11
C LEU A 317 -2.64 -10.51 -32.46
N VAL A 318 -3.26 -11.49 -31.81
CA VAL A 318 -4.54 -11.36 -31.11
C VAL A 318 -4.55 -12.10 -29.78
N ALA A 319 -5.49 -11.72 -28.91
CA ALA A 319 -5.72 -12.37 -27.62
C ALA A 319 -6.90 -13.33 -27.71
N VAL A 320 -6.67 -14.62 -27.44
CA VAL A 320 -7.67 -15.70 -27.57
C VAL A 320 -7.96 -16.30 -26.18
N ALA A 321 -9.22 -16.60 -25.88
CA ALA A 321 -9.61 -17.13 -24.56
C ALA A 321 -9.16 -18.59 -24.31
N HIS A 322 -9.02 -19.39 -25.38
CA HIS A 322 -8.62 -20.79 -25.32
C HIS A 322 -7.18 -20.98 -25.79
N GLY A 323 -6.32 -21.52 -24.92
CA GLY A 323 -4.89 -21.72 -25.20
C GLY A 323 -4.54 -23.10 -25.75
N ASN A 324 -5.51 -23.96 -26.03
CA ASN A 324 -5.24 -25.32 -26.51
C ASN A 324 -4.94 -25.36 -28.02
N ASP A 325 -5.23 -24.27 -28.73
CA ASP A 325 -5.01 -24.18 -30.18
C ASP A 325 -3.51 -24.07 -30.53
N ILE A 326 -3.14 -24.67 -31.66
CA ILE A 326 -1.79 -24.61 -32.26
C ILE A 326 -1.42 -23.16 -32.60
N ALA A 327 -2.40 -22.31 -32.91
CA ALA A 327 -2.20 -20.88 -33.19
C ALA A 327 -1.68 -20.05 -32.00
N SER A 328 -1.59 -20.62 -30.79
CA SER A 328 -1.00 -19.97 -29.61
C SER A 328 0.37 -20.51 -29.21
N LEU A 329 1.00 -21.34 -30.08
CA LEU A 329 2.34 -21.89 -29.86
C LEU A 329 3.43 -21.04 -30.51
N PHE A 330 4.47 -20.76 -29.71
CA PHE A 330 5.65 -20.01 -30.13
C PHE A 330 6.94 -20.77 -29.77
N GLU A 331 7.98 -20.56 -30.57
CA GLU A 331 9.35 -21.01 -30.29
C GLU A 331 10.25 -19.79 -30.05
N LEU A 332 11.23 -19.94 -29.16
CA LEU A 332 12.23 -18.92 -28.84
C LEU A 332 13.50 -19.16 -29.65
N ASP A 333 13.94 -18.16 -30.40
CA ASP A 333 15.22 -18.19 -31.12
C ASP A 333 16.25 -17.31 -30.38
N PRO A 334 17.45 -17.83 -30.10
CA PRO A 334 18.49 -17.07 -29.42
C PRO A 334 19.12 -16.05 -30.37
N THR A 335 19.43 -14.87 -29.83
CA THR A 335 20.17 -13.81 -30.56
C THR A 335 21.68 -14.02 -30.56
N THR A 336 22.19 -14.88 -29.68
CA THR A 336 23.61 -15.23 -29.54
C THR A 336 23.81 -16.73 -29.78
N LEU A 337 25.04 -17.15 -30.05
CA LEU A 337 25.36 -18.57 -30.25
C LEU A 337 25.14 -19.35 -28.93
N GLN A 338 24.05 -20.08 -28.83
CA GLN A 338 23.68 -20.91 -27.68
C GLN A 338 23.47 -22.36 -28.13
N LYS A 339 23.68 -23.32 -27.22
CA LYS A 339 23.37 -24.73 -27.48
C LYS A 339 21.85 -24.92 -27.48
N THR A 340 21.31 -25.66 -28.44
CA THR A 340 19.85 -25.89 -28.60
C THR A 340 19.20 -26.54 -27.38
N ASP A 341 19.95 -27.40 -26.67
CA ASP A 341 19.44 -28.13 -25.51
C ASP A 341 19.72 -27.41 -24.18
N SER A 342 20.34 -26.22 -24.23
CA SER A 342 20.62 -25.43 -23.02
C SER A 342 19.39 -24.70 -22.50
N PHE A 343 19.40 -24.37 -21.21
CA PHE A 343 18.38 -23.55 -20.58
C PHE A 343 18.40 -22.13 -21.13
N VAL A 344 17.22 -21.52 -21.21
CA VAL A 344 17.08 -20.10 -21.55
C VAL A 344 17.46 -19.27 -20.31
N PRO A 345 18.51 -18.42 -20.37
CA PRO A 345 18.86 -17.55 -19.25
C PRO A 345 17.82 -16.45 -19.03
N ARG A 346 17.66 -15.99 -17.78
CA ARG A 346 16.86 -14.79 -17.47
C ARG A 346 17.45 -13.54 -18.12
N ASN A 347 16.60 -12.56 -18.43
CA ASN A 347 17.01 -11.27 -19.04
C ASN A 347 17.67 -11.42 -20.42
N SER A 348 17.33 -12.49 -21.15
CA SER A 348 17.86 -12.76 -22.49
C SER A 348 17.07 -12.05 -23.59
N TYR A 349 17.76 -11.74 -24.69
CA TYR A 349 17.13 -11.23 -25.91
C TYR A 349 16.80 -12.41 -26.83
N VAL A 350 15.54 -12.55 -27.17
CA VAL A 350 15.00 -13.65 -27.98
C VAL A 350 14.23 -13.12 -29.18
N ARG A 351 14.09 -13.94 -30.21
CA ARG A 351 13.11 -13.73 -31.26
C ARG A 351 11.99 -14.74 -31.12
N LEU A 352 10.80 -14.33 -31.51
CA LEU A 352 9.60 -15.15 -31.38
C LEU A 352 9.19 -15.65 -32.76
N ARG A 353 9.15 -16.97 -32.91
CA ARG A 353 8.66 -17.66 -34.12
C ARG A 353 7.30 -18.26 -33.81
N HIS A 354 6.28 -17.92 -34.61
CA HIS A 354 4.96 -18.52 -34.51
C HIS A 354 4.96 -19.88 -35.23
N LEU A 355 4.58 -20.95 -34.52
CA LEU A 355 4.73 -22.32 -35.04
C LEU A 355 3.75 -22.62 -36.19
N CYS A 356 2.48 -22.21 -36.04
CA CYS A 356 1.42 -22.55 -36.99
C CYS A 356 1.65 -21.96 -38.39
N THR A 357 2.10 -20.71 -38.46
CA THR A 357 2.31 -20.01 -39.75
C THR A 357 3.78 -19.95 -40.18
N ASN A 358 4.70 -20.44 -39.33
CA ASN A 358 6.15 -20.34 -39.52
C ASN A 358 6.63 -18.91 -39.84
N THR A 359 6.12 -17.93 -39.11
CA THR A 359 6.45 -16.50 -39.27
C THR A 359 7.10 -15.93 -38.02
N TRP A 360 7.86 -14.86 -38.20
CA TRP A 360 8.54 -14.10 -37.15
C TRP A 360 7.72 -12.88 -36.77
N ILE A 361 7.66 -12.57 -35.48
CA ILE A 361 6.95 -11.38 -35.01
C ILE A 361 7.73 -10.11 -35.37
N GLN A 362 7.03 -9.10 -35.89
CA GLN A 362 7.58 -7.80 -36.30
C GLN A 362 6.74 -6.64 -35.74
N SER A 363 7.40 -5.60 -35.24
CA SER A 363 6.71 -4.36 -34.87
C SER A 363 6.24 -3.58 -36.08
N THR A 364 5.08 -2.96 -35.93
CA THR A 364 4.59 -2.02 -36.93
C THR A 364 4.21 -0.71 -36.25
N ASN A 365 4.40 0.41 -36.95
CA ASN A 365 4.00 1.73 -36.47
C ASN A 365 2.53 2.04 -36.85
N VAL A 366 1.70 1.01 -37.04
CA VAL A 366 0.30 1.16 -37.42
C VAL A 366 -0.54 1.28 -36.14
N PRO A 367 -1.10 2.47 -35.84
CA PRO A 367 -1.96 2.64 -34.67
C PRO A 367 -3.31 1.94 -34.88
N ILE A 368 -3.84 1.35 -33.81
CA ILE A 368 -5.17 0.74 -33.76
C ILE A 368 -6.22 1.78 -33.34
N ASP A 369 -5.83 2.71 -32.47
CA ASP A 369 -6.65 3.74 -31.84
C ASP A 369 -6.60 5.07 -32.61
N ILE A 370 -6.89 5.03 -33.91
CA ILE A 370 -6.79 6.19 -34.82
C ILE A 370 -7.77 7.32 -34.42
N ASP A 371 -8.87 6.97 -33.75
CA ASP A 371 -9.92 7.91 -33.35
C ASP A 371 -9.57 8.70 -32.07
N GLU A 372 -8.50 8.34 -31.35
CA GLU A 372 -8.05 9.08 -30.16
C GLU A 372 -7.10 10.23 -30.52
N GLU A 373 -7.17 11.34 -29.77
CA GLU A 373 -6.35 12.54 -29.98
C GLU A 373 -4.84 12.26 -29.94
N ARG A 374 -4.44 11.21 -29.22
CA ARG A 374 -3.07 10.71 -29.18
C ARG A 374 -3.06 9.17 -29.21
N PRO A 375 -2.88 8.54 -30.38
CA PRO A 375 -2.85 7.08 -30.48
C PRO A 375 -1.61 6.52 -29.77
N ILE A 376 -1.82 5.57 -28.86
CA ILE A 376 -0.77 4.90 -28.09
C ILE A 376 -0.74 3.38 -28.34
N ARG A 377 -1.76 2.81 -29.00
CA ARG A 377 -1.88 1.37 -29.23
C ARG A 377 -1.39 1.03 -30.63
N LEU A 378 -0.25 0.32 -30.71
CA LEU A 378 0.34 -0.11 -31.96
C LEU A 378 0.01 -1.59 -32.24
N MET A 379 -0.24 -1.90 -33.51
CA MET A 379 -0.43 -3.26 -33.98
C MET A 379 0.91 -3.98 -34.13
N LEU A 380 0.95 -5.26 -33.74
CA LEU A 380 2.05 -6.15 -34.02
C LEU A 380 1.68 -7.12 -35.14
N GLY A 381 2.58 -7.28 -36.09
CA GLY A 381 2.44 -8.14 -37.24
C GLY A 381 3.38 -9.33 -37.19
N THR A 382 3.29 -10.17 -38.21
CA THR A 382 4.24 -11.25 -38.45
C THR A 382 4.73 -11.22 -39.91
N CYS A 383 5.97 -11.64 -40.12
CA CYS A 383 6.63 -11.69 -41.42
C CYS A 383 7.34 -13.04 -41.63
N PRO A 384 7.34 -13.63 -42.83
CA PRO A 384 8.11 -14.85 -43.12
C PRO A 384 9.62 -14.65 -43.03
N THR A 385 10.13 -13.43 -43.31
CA THR A 385 11.56 -13.14 -43.27
C THR A 385 12.05 -12.90 -41.85
N LYS A 386 13.17 -13.53 -41.50
CA LYS A 386 13.84 -13.32 -40.21
C LYS A 386 14.58 -11.98 -40.24
N GLU A 387 14.15 -11.04 -39.40
CA GLU A 387 14.81 -9.74 -39.24
C GLU A 387 15.63 -9.70 -37.94
N ASP A 388 16.93 -9.39 -38.04
CA ASP A 388 17.81 -9.38 -36.87
C ASP A 388 17.53 -8.24 -35.89
N LYS A 389 16.91 -7.15 -36.36
CA LYS A 389 16.58 -5.96 -35.55
C LYS A 389 15.39 -6.17 -34.63
N GLU A 390 14.52 -7.13 -34.95
CA GLU A 390 13.30 -7.42 -34.21
C GLU A 390 13.59 -8.46 -33.13
N ALA A 391 14.21 -8.00 -32.04
CA ALA A 391 14.51 -8.80 -30.87
C ALA A 391 13.74 -8.29 -29.65
N PHE A 392 13.31 -9.23 -28.82
CA PHE A 392 12.54 -8.99 -27.62
C PHE A 392 13.35 -9.32 -26.38
N ALA A 393 13.34 -8.43 -25.39
CA ALA A 393 13.95 -8.74 -24.09
C ALA A 393 12.97 -9.50 -23.18
N ILE A 394 13.31 -10.73 -22.78
CA ILE A 394 12.61 -11.44 -21.70
C ILE A 394 13.18 -10.96 -20.38
N VAL A 395 12.57 -9.96 -19.77
CA VAL A 395 12.96 -9.53 -18.42
C VAL A 395 12.28 -10.45 -17.38
N SER A 396 12.80 -10.59 -16.17
CA SER A 396 12.12 -11.32 -15.10
C SER A 396 11.48 -10.35 -14.10
N VAL A 397 10.20 -10.54 -13.76
CA VAL A 397 9.56 -9.79 -12.65
C VAL A 397 9.84 -10.49 -11.31
N PRO A 398 10.28 -9.77 -10.27
CA PRO A 398 10.38 -10.34 -8.92
C PRO A 398 9.04 -10.89 -8.43
N VAL A 399 9.06 -12.05 -7.77
CA VAL A 399 7.83 -12.71 -7.28
C VAL A 399 7.06 -11.81 -6.29
N MET A 400 7.76 -10.94 -5.56
CA MET A 400 7.14 -9.98 -4.64
C MET A 400 6.23 -8.98 -5.34
N GLU A 401 6.61 -8.45 -6.51
CA GLU A 401 5.75 -7.50 -7.25
C GLU A 401 4.48 -8.17 -7.75
N ILE A 402 4.57 -9.45 -8.14
CA ILE A 402 3.40 -10.23 -8.57
C ILE A 402 2.46 -10.49 -7.39
N ARG A 403 3.01 -10.80 -6.22
CA ARG A 403 2.22 -10.95 -4.99
C ARG A 403 1.54 -9.65 -4.58
N ASP A 404 2.24 -8.52 -4.69
CA ASP A 404 1.69 -7.20 -4.41
C ASP A 404 0.51 -6.88 -5.35
N LEU A 405 0.63 -7.23 -6.64
CA LEU A 405 -0.44 -7.10 -7.63
C LEU A 405 -1.63 -8.03 -7.33
N ASP A 406 -1.37 -9.30 -7.06
CA ASP A 406 -2.42 -10.28 -6.74
C ASP A 406 -3.16 -9.88 -5.45
N PHE A 407 -2.44 -9.44 -4.42
CA PHE A 407 -3.02 -8.91 -3.18
C PHE A 407 -3.91 -7.70 -3.46
N ALA A 408 -3.45 -6.76 -4.29
CA ALA A 408 -4.23 -5.57 -4.63
C ALA A 408 -5.54 -5.92 -5.37
N ASN A 409 -5.49 -6.88 -6.29
CA ASN A 409 -6.67 -7.36 -7.01
C ASN A 409 -7.68 -8.03 -6.08
N ASP A 410 -7.20 -8.96 -5.24
CA ASP A 410 -8.05 -9.69 -4.28
C ASP A 410 -8.65 -8.74 -3.25
N ALA A 411 -7.85 -7.78 -2.74
CA ALA A 411 -8.33 -6.74 -1.83
C ALA A 411 -9.41 -5.88 -2.48
N SER A 412 -9.24 -5.46 -3.73
CA SER A 412 -10.27 -4.69 -4.45
C SER A 412 -11.55 -5.49 -4.63
N ALA A 413 -11.47 -6.78 -4.97
CA ALA A 413 -12.65 -7.62 -5.15
C ALA A 413 -13.42 -7.78 -3.83
N MET A 414 -12.73 -8.09 -2.73
CA MET A 414 -13.33 -8.22 -1.40
C MET A 414 -13.94 -6.92 -0.90
N LEU A 415 -13.24 -5.79 -1.06
CA LEU A 415 -13.78 -4.48 -0.67
C LEU A 415 -15.00 -4.09 -1.52
N SER A 416 -15.04 -4.48 -2.81
CA SER A 416 -16.23 -4.27 -3.65
C SER A 416 -17.45 -5.00 -3.10
N THR A 417 -17.31 -6.26 -2.68
CA THR A 417 -18.39 -7.04 -2.05
C THR A 417 -18.89 -6.35 -0.77
N VAL A 418 -17.98 -5.79 0.03
CA VAL A 418 -18.34 -5.02 1.24
C VAL A 418 -19.11 -3.75 0.88
N VAL A 419 -18.73 -3.03 -0.18
CA VAL A 419 -19.46 -1.86 -0.68
C VAL A 419 -20.87 -2.26 -1.13
N ASP A 420 -21.00 -3.38 -1.84
CA ASP A 420 -22.30 -3.89 -2.30
C ASP A 420 -23.21 -4.28 -1.12
N GLN A 421 -22.66 -4.93 -0.08
CA GLN A 421 -23.37 -5.23 1.17
C GLN A 421 -23.85 -3.96 1.90
N PHE A 422 -23.01 -2.92 1.95
CA PHE A 422 -23.42 -1.62 2.47
C PHE A 422 -24.54 -0.98 1.65
N GLY A 423 -24.50 -1.12 0.33
CA GLY A 423 -25.58 -0.69 -0.56
C GLY A 423 -26.88 -1.42 -0.31
N GLN A 424 -26.83 -2.73 -0.06
CA GLN A 424 -28.01 -3.59 0.09
C GLN A 424 -28.79 -3.39 1.38
N GLY A 425 -28.14 -3.10 2.51
CA GLY A 425 -28.90 -3.19 3.76
C GLY A 425 -28.10 -3.48 5.00
N PHE A 426 -27.18 -4.41 4.85
CA PHE A 426 -26.83 -5.30 5.94
C PHE A 426 -25.43 -5.86 5.71
N ILE A 427 -24.62 -5.83 6.76
CA ILE A 427 -23.31 -6.47 6.82
C ILE A 427 -23.24 -7.32 8.08
N SER A 428 -22.79 -8.56 7.95
CA SER A 428 -22.67 -9.45 9.10
C SER A 428 -21.52 -9.00 10.02
N GLN A 429 -21.57 -9.38 11.31
CA GLN A 429 -20.49 -9.07 12.24
C GLN A 429 -19.15 -9.69 11.82
N ASN A 430 -19.19 -10.85 11.19
CA ASN A 430 -18.00 -11.55 10.69
C ASN A 430 -17.41 -10.81 9.47
N ASP A 431 -18.24 -10.44 8.50
CA ASP A 431 -17.79 -9.71 7.30
C ASP A 431 -17.19 -8.37 7.68
N ARG A 432 -17.80 -7.68 8.65
CA ARG A 432 -17.23 -6.45 9.20
C ARG A 432 -15.85 -6.66 9.84
N ARG A 433 -15.65 -7.75 10.60
CA ARG A 433 -14.34 -8.08 11.17
C ARG A 433 -13.31 -8.39 10.07
N PHE A 434 -13.70 -9.11 9.02
CA PHE A 434 -12.84 -9.37 7.87
C PHE A 434 -12.49 -8.10 7.10
N ALA A 435 -13.45 -7.21 6.86
CA ALA A 435 -13.22 -5.93 6.21
C ALA A 435 -12.24 -5.05 7.00
N ILE A 436 -12.40 -4.96 8.32
CA ILE A 436 -11.46 -4.27 9.20
C ILE A 436 -10.07 -4.88 9.08
N LYS A 437 -9.95 -6.22 9.19
CA LYS A 437 -8.66 -6.90 9.10
C LYS A 437 -7.97 -6.68 7.76
N LEU A 438 -8.72 -6.72 6.66
CA LEU A 438 -8.22 -6.43 5.33
C LEU A 438 -7.73 -4.98 5.21
N LEU A 439 -8.49 -4.02 5.73
CA LEU A 439 -8.07 -2.61 5.73
C LEU A 439 -6.78 -2.39 6.55
N GLU A 440 -6.62 -3.09 7.69
CA GLU A 440 -5.36 -3.08 8.44
C GLU A 440 -4.20 -3.59 7.58
N ASP A 441 -4.39 -4.73 6.89
CA ASP A 441 -3.37 -5.31 6.03
C ASP A 441 -3.06 -4.38 4.83
N VAL A 442 -4.04 -3.65 4.31
CA VAL A 442 -3.85 -2.62 3.27
C VAL A 442 -3.03 -1.43 3.80
N VAL A 443 -3.20 -1.00 5.05
CA VAL A 443 -2.35 0.05 5.66
C VAL A 443 -0.89 -0.40 5.68
N PHE A 444 -0.60 -1.60 6.18
CA PHE A 444 0.77 -2.15 6.20
C PHE A 444 1.34 -2.36 4.80
N PHE A 445 0.50 -2.78 3.84
CA PHE A 445 0.87 -2.94 2.45
C PHE A 445 1.38 -1.63 1.85
N VAL A 446 0.59 -0.55 1.94
CA VAL A 446 0.95 0.76 1.37
C VAL A 446 2.14 1.39 2.09
N ALA A 447 2.20 1.28 3.43
CA ALA A 447 3.31 1.82 4.22
C ALA A 447 4.63 1.06 4.03
N ASP A 448 4.59 -0.15 3.46
CA ASP A 448 5.75 -1.06 3.32
C ASP A 448 6.42 -1.39 4.67
N VAL A 449 5.58 -1.62 5.70
CA VAL A 449 6.02 -1.94 7.06
C VAL A 449 5.49 -3.31 7.46
N ILE A 450 6.36 -4.15 8.04
CA ILE A 450 5.98 -5.45 8.56
C ILE A 450 5.15 -5.27 9.83
N ASN A 451 4.01 -5.96 9.92
CA ASN A 451 3.16 -5.92 11.11
C ASN A 451 3.83 -6.61 12.32
N SER A 452 4.43 -5.82 13.19
CA SER A 452 5.05 -6.25 14.46
C SER A 452 4.04 -6.32 15.62
N GLY A 453 2.76 -6.00 15.39
CA GLY A 453 1.73 -5.81 16.42
C GLY A 453 1.65 -4.40 17.00
N GLN A 454 2.21 -3.42 16.28
CA GLN A 454 2.01 -2.00 16.58
C GLN A 454 0.57 -1.56 16.24
N ALA A 455 0.09 -0.51 16.89
CA ALA A 455 -1.21 0.07 16.57
C ALA A 455 -1.24 0.55 15.12
N VAL A 456 -2.20 0.05 14.33
CA VAL A 456 -2.26 0.26 12.88
C VAL A 456 -2.41 1.73 12.52
N LEU A 457 -3.13 2.48 13.36
CA LEU A 457 -3.35 3.91 13.15
C LEU A 457 -2.10 4.76 13.42
N ASP A 458 -1.07 4.23 14.08
CA ASP A 458 0.17 4.97 14.40
C ASP A 458 1.33 4.61 13.44
N VAL A 459 1.04 3.78 12.43
CA VAL A 459 2.03 3.39 11.42
C VAL A 459 2.36 4.61 10.57
N ASN A 460 3.63 5.02 10.62
CA ASN A 460 4.15 6.09 9.78
C ASN A 460 4.93 5.49 8.60
N MET A 461 4.79 6.12 7.45
CA MET A 461 5.53 5.74 6.25
C MET A 461 6.86 6.49 6.24
N SER A 462 7.98 5.76 6.37
CA SER A 462 9.32 6.36 6.34
C SER A 462 9.82 6.60 4.92
N LYS A 463 9.48 5.69 4.00
CA LYS A 463 9.81 5.78 2.58
C LYS A 463 8.63 5.30 1.74
N ALA A 464 8.07 6.20 0.94
CA ALA A 464 6.94 5.87 0.08
C ALA A 464 7.34 4.89 -1.04
N ASN A 465 6.61 3.78 -1.17
CA ASN A 465 6.76 2.83 -2.27
C ASN A 465 5.79 3.20 -3.42
N ARG A 466 6.33 3.83 -4.47
CA ARG A 466 5.55 4.34 -5.60
C ARG A 466 4.80 3.25 -6.37
N GLU A 467 5.37 2.05 -6.50
CA GLU A 467 4.71 0.96 -7.23
C GLU A 467 3.48 0.45 -6.47
N ARG A 468 3.57 0.29 -5.13
CA ARG A 468 2.40 -0.06 -4.32
C ARG A 468 1.32 1.02 -4.33
N GLN A 469 1.69 2.29 -4.18
CA GLN A 469 0.74 3.40 -4.30
C GLN A 469 0.09 3.46 -5.70
N LYS A 470 0.82 3.06 -6.75
CA LYS A 470 0.28 2.97 -8.12
C LYS A 470 -0.75 1.84 -8.22
N LEU A 471 -0.48 0.68 -7.63
CA LEU A 471 -1.43 -0.44 -7.56
C LEU A 471 -2.73 -0.04 -6.86
N MET A 472 -2.67 0.75 -5.78
CA MET A 472 -3.86 1.25 -5.07
C MET A 472 -4.84 1.99 -6.00
N ARG A 473 -4.31 2.74 -6.98
CA ARG A 473 -5.10 3.47 -7.98
C ARG A 473 -5.50 2.58 -9.15
N GLU A 474 -4.54 1.88 -9.76
CA GLU A 474 -4.77 1.13 -11.01
C GLU A 474 -5.62 -0.12 -10.81
N GLN A 475 -5.57 -0.76 -9.64
CA GLN A 475 -6.44 -1.88 -9.27
C GLN A 475 -7.73 -1.43 -8.56
N ASN A 476 -8.09 -0.14 -8.64
CA ASN A 476 -9.34 0.42 -8.13
C ASN A 476 -9.58 0.31 -6.61
N ILE A 477 -8.58 0.00 -5.79
CA ILE A 477 -8.75 -0.05 -4.33
C ILE A 477 -9.24 1.31 -3.80
N LEU A 478 -8.66 2.43 -4.24
CA LEU A 478 -9.09 3.77 -3.80
C LEU A 478 -10.57 4.04 -4.12
N LYS A 479 -11.08 3.52 -5.27
CA LYS A 479 -12.50 3.63 -5.62
C LYS A 479 -13.37 2.88 -4.61
N GLN A 480 -12.96 1.69 -4.19
CA GLN A 480 -13.68 0.90 -3.20
C GLN A 480 -13.61 1.52 -1.80
N ILE A 481 -12.46 2.08 -1.40
CA ILE A 481 -12.34 2.84 -0.14
C ILE A 481 -13.33 4.00 -0.09
N PHE A 482 -13.45 4.79 -1.16
CA PHE A 482 -14.49 5.82 -1.25
C PHE A 482 -15.90 5.25 -1.30
N GLY A 483 -16.09 4.05 -1.86
CA GLY A 483 -17.35 3.31 -1.78
C GLY A 483 -17.75 3.04 -0.32
N ILE A 484 -16.82 2.55 0.50
CA ILE A 484 -17.04 2.27 1.92
C ILE A 484 -17.31 3.56 2.70
N LEU A 485 -16.65 4.67 2.36
CA LEU A 485 -16.88 5.97 2.99
C LEU A 485 -18.20 6.63 2.57
N LYS A 486 -18.88 6.17 1.51
CA LYS A 486 -20.12 6.77 1.01
C LYS A 486 -21.36 5.92 1.22
N ALA A 487 -21.26 4.63 0.92
CA ALA A 487 -22.39 3.71 0.87
C ALA A 487 -23.18 3.65 2.19
N PRO A 488 -22.55 3.64 3.39
CA PRO A 488 -23.28 3.59 4.65
C PRO A 488 -24.15 4.83 4.93
N PHE A 489 -23.79 5.99 4.36
CA PHE A 489 -24.44 7.28 4.63
C PHE A 489 -25.41 7.72 3.52
N LYS A 490 -25.51 6.95 2.44
CA LYS A 490 -26.41 7.28 1.32
C LYS A 490 -27.81 6.75 1.61
N ASP A 491 -28.82 7.56 1.31
CA ASP A 491 -30.21 7.12 1.35
C ASP A 491 -30.46 5.98 0.37
N ARG A 492 -31.16 4.93 0.83
CA ARG A 492 -31.35 3.69 0.08
C ARG A 492 -32.50 3.73 -0.91
N GLY A 493 -33.25 4.84 -0.97
CA GLY A 493 -34.50 4.90 -1.70
C GLY A 493 -35.60 4.08 -1.01
N GLU A 494 -36.87 4.36 -1.32
CA GLU A 494 -38.04 3.68 -0.73
C GLU A 494 -38.26 3.90 0.79
N GLY A 495 -38.01 5.10 1.31
CA GLY A 495 -38.38 5.45 2.69
C GLY A 495 -37.55 4.75 3.78
N GLU A 496 -36.63 3.86 3.42
CA GLU A 496 -35.57 3.36 4.29
C GLU A 496 -34.43 4.40 4.35
N GLY A 497 -34.17 4.90 5.55
CA GLY A 497 -33.08 5.84 5.81
C GLY A 497 -31.69 5.24 5.55
N PRO A 498 -30.63 6.05 5.69
CA PRO A 498 -29.26 5.56 5.54
C PRO A 498 -28.96 4.51 6.63
N LEU A 499 -27.99 3.62 6.35
CA LEU A 499 -27.60 2.57 7.30
C LEU A 499 -27.09 3.16 8.63
N LEU A 500 -26.33 4.23 8.51
CA LEU A 500 -25.71 4.96 9.60
C LEU A 500 -25.83 6.44 9.32
N ARG A 501 -26.13 7.23 10.35
CA ARG A 501 -25.93 8.68 10.30
C ARG A 501 -24.56 9.02 10.87
N LEU A 502 -23.93 10.08 10.36
CA LEU A 502 -22.60 10.51 10.83
C LEU A 502 -22.59 10.83 12.33
N GLU A 503 -23.69 11.36 12.85
CA GLU A 503 -23.88 11.68 14.28
C GLU A 503 -23.88 10.43 15.18
N GLU A 504 -24.33 9.29 14.67
CA GLU A 504 -24.44 8.02 15.41
C GLU A 504 -23.08 7.29 15.51
N LEU A 505 -22.02 7.79 14.85
CA LEU A 505 -20.70 7.16 14.89
C LEU A 505 -20.01 7.30 16.25
N ALA A 506 -20.41 8.30 17.04
CA ALA A 506 -19.90 8.48 18.40
C ALA A 506 -20.40 7.39 19.36
N ASP A 507 -21.44 6.65 19.00
CA ASP A 507 -22.01 5.61 19.86
C ASP A 507 -21.09 4.39 19.95
N GLN A 508 -20.94 3.84 21.16
CA GLN A 508 -20.10 2.68 21.41
C GLN A 508 -20.49 1.44 20.58
N LYS A 509 -21.78 1.31 20.23
CA LYS A 509 -22.30 0.24 19.34
C LYS A 509 -21.67 0.30 17.94
N ASN A 510 -21.36 1.51 17.47
CA ASN A 510 -20.82 1.78 16.14
C ASN A 510 -19.29 1.92 16.13
N SER A 511 -18.62 1.71 17.27
CA SER A 511 -17.15 1.72 17.38
C SER A 511 -16.42 0.89 16.30
N PRO A 512 -16.89 -0.32 15.89
CA PRO A 512 -16.26 -1.05 14.79
C PRO A 512 -16.35 -0.33 13.43
N TYR A 513 -17.43 0.41 13.16
CA TYR A 513 -17.57 1.21 11.94
C TYR A 513 -16.67 2.45 12.01
N GLN A 514 -16.62 3.12 13.17
CA GLN A 514 -15.71 4.24 13.39
C GLN A 514 -14.25 3.83 13.13
N TYR A 515 -13.81 2.70 13.69
CA TYR A 515 -12.47 2.17 13.46
C TYR A 515 -12.21 1.82 11.99
N MET A 516 -13.18 1.19 11.31
CA MET A 516 -13.11 0.91 9.88
C MET A 516 -12.91 2.18 9.04
N PHE A 517 -13.62 3.28 9.36
CA PHE A 517 -13.47 4.55 8.65
C PHE A 517 -12.13 5.23 8.94
N ARG A 518 -11.62 5.14 10.18
CA ARG A 518 -10.25 5.60 10.52
C ARG A 518 -9.19 4.89 9.69
N LEU A 519 -9.34 3.58 9.48
CA LEU A 519 -8.45 2.82 8.59
C LEU A 519 -8.57 3.28 7.13
N CYS A 520 -9.78 3.53 6.63
CA CYS A 520 -10.00 4.07 5.28
C CYS A 520 -9.23 5.40 5.08
N TYR A 521 -9.37 6.35 6.00
CA TYR A 521 -8.63 7.63 5.92
C TYR A 521 -7.12 7.46 6.07
N ARG A 522 -6.66 6.54 6.94
CA ARG A 522 -5.23 6.21 7.04
C ARG A 522 -4.67 5.64 5.72
N VAL A 523 -5.41 4.76 5.04
CA VAL A 523 -5.04 4.25 3.71
C VAL A 523 -4.98 5.38 2.68
N LEU A 524 -5.95 6.28 2.67
CA LEU A 524 -5.94 7.46 1.78
C LEU A 524 -4.73 8.36 2.05
N ARG A 525 -4.42 8.61 3.32
CA ARG A 525 -3.28 9.44 3.74
C ARG A 525 -1.94 8.90 3.27
N HIS A 526 -1.69 7.59 3.36
CA HIS A 526 -0.45 6.99 2.85
C HIS A 526 -0.43 6.87 1.33
N SER A 527 -1.58 6.71 0.69
CA SER A 527 -1.68 6.57 -0.77
C SER A 527 -1.36 7.85 -1.54
N GLN A 528 -1.50 9.02 -0.91
CA GLN A 528 -1.29 10.34 -1.56
C GLN A 528 0.08 10.98 -1.28
N GLU A 529 0.82 10.44 -0.32
CA GLU A 529 2.10 11.00 0.12
C GLU A 529 3.14 10.94 -1.01
N ASP A 530 3.71 12.10 -1.34
CA ASP A 530 4.64 12.32 -2.45
C ASP A 530 4.19 11.79 -3.83
N TYR A 531 2.87 11.65 -4.06
CA TYR A 531 2.36 11.13 -5.33
C TYR A 531 1.22 11.94 -5.95
N ARG A 532 1.59 12.88 -6.83
CA ARG A 532 0.71 13.82 -7.52
C ARG A 532 -0.49 13.17 -8.23
N LYS A 533 -0.31 12.05 -8.95
CA LYS A 533 -1.40 11.37 -9.66
C LYS A 533 -2.48 10.83 -8.70
N ASN A 534 -2.08 10.37 -7.52
CA ASN A 534 -3.01 9.89 -6.50
C ASN A 534 -3.72 11.07 -5.81
N GLN A 535 -3.01 12.16 -5.54
CA GLN A 535 -3.61 13.40 -5.03
C GLN A 535 -4.70 13.92 -5.98
N GLU A 536 -4.45 13.97 -7.28
CA GLU A 536 -5.45 14.38 -8.28
C GLU A 536 -6.67 13.44 -8.31
N HIS A 537 -6.45 12.13 -8.18
CA HIS A 537 -7.54 11.15 -8.13
C HIS A 537 -8.41 11.31 -6.87
N ILE A 538 -7.77 11.47 -5.70
CA ILE A 538 -8.43 11.67 -4.40
C ILE A 538 -9.17 13.01 -4.35
N ALA A 539 -8.59 14.08 -4.90
CA ALA A 539 -9.18 15.41 -4.93
C ALA A 539 -10.54 15.46 -5.66
N LYS A 540 -10.82 14.54 -6.59
CA LYS A 540 -12.15 14.44 -7.23
C LYS A 540 -13.26 14.13 -6.22
N GLN A 541 -12.93 13.52 -5.08
CA GLN A 541 -13.87 13.14 -4.02
C GLN A 541 -13.77 14.07 -2.80
N PHE A 542 -13.16 15.25 -2.95
CA PHE A 542 -12.96 16.20 -1.86
C PHE A 542 -14.24 16.52 -1.08
N GLY A 543 -15.36 16.75 -1.78
CA GLY A 543 -16.64 17.08 -1.13
C GLY A 543 -17.16 16.01 -0.17
N VAL A 544 -16.82 14.73 -0.37
CA VAL A 544 -17.19 13.65 0.57
C VAL A 544 -16.35 13.68 1.83
N MET A 545 -15.05 13.94 1.69
CA MET A 545 -14.17 14.07 2.85
C MET A 545 -14.55 15.30 3.68
N GLN A 546 -14.90 16.39 2.99
CA GLN A 546 -15.37 17.65 3.59
C GLN A 546 -16.63 17.46 4.45
N SER A 547 -17.62 16.67 4.00
CA SER A 547 -18.83 16.42 4.78
C SER A 547 -18.62 15.55 6.03
N GLN A 548 -17.44 14.93 6.16
CA GLN A 548 -17.14 13.99 7.23
C GLN A 548 -16.09 14.51 8.22
N ILE A 549 -15.71 15.79 8.11
CA ILE A 549 -14.82 16.46 9.06
C ILE A 549 -15.51 16.56 10.41
N GLY A 550 -14.81 16.16 11.48
CA GLY A 550 -15.23 16.38 12.85
C GLY A 550 -16.05 15.28 13.53
N TYR A 551 -16.21 14.15 12.86
CA TYR A 551 -16.84 12.93 13.40
C TYR A 551 -15.83 11.91 13.95
N ASP A 552 -14.59 12.34 14.23
CA ASP A 552 -13.54 11.50 14.85
C ASP A 552 -13.19 10.23 14.04
N ILE A 553 -13.09 10.42 12.72
CA ILE A 553 -12.73 9.39 11.74
C ILE A 553 -11.41 9.69 11.00
N LEU A 554 -10.65 10.70 11.43
CA LEU A 554 -9.35 11.11 10.86
C LEU A 554 -9.40 11.68 9.43
N ALA A 555 -10.52 12.30 9.05
CA ALA A 555 -10.65 12.95 7.75
C ALA A 555 -9.72 14.16 7.61
N GLU A 556 -9.63 14.97 8.67
CA GLU A 556 -8.75 16.13 8.86
C GLU A 556 -7.29 15.89 8.44
N ASP A 557 -6.65 14.83 8.94
CA ASP A 557 -5.23 14.50 8.64
C ASP A 557 -5.01 14.22 7.15
N THR A 558 -6.00 13.64 6.48
CA THR A 558 -5.94 13.32 5.04
C THR A 558 -6.15 14.56 4.20
N ILE A 559 -7.11 15.40 4.56
CA ILE A 559 -7.43 16.63 3.84
C ILE A 559 -6.28 17.62 3.91
N THR A 560 -5.70 17.81 5.09
CA THR A 560 -4.60 18.75 5.31
C THR A 560 -3.36 18.35 4.51
N ALA A 561 -3.01 17.06 4.53
CA ALA A 561 -1.94 16.52 3.70
C ALA A 561 -2.23 16.61 2.19
N LEU A 562 -3.50 16.50 1.76
CA LEU A 562 -3.88 16.67 0.36
C LEU A 562 -3.75 18.14 -0.10
N LEU A 563 -4.07 19.07 0.80
CA LEU A 563 -4.05 20.50 0.52
C LEU A 563 -2.64 21.09 0.63
N HIS A 564 -1.75 20.46 1.40
CA HIS A 564 -0.36 20.85 1.51
C HIS A 564 0.27 20.98 0.12
N ASN A 565 0.86 22.15 -0.16
CA ASN A 565 1.49 22.48 -1.45
C ASN A 565 0.59 22.43 -2.70
N ASN A 566 -0.75 22.42 -2.53
CA ASN A 566 -1.72 22.38 -3.64
C ASN A 566 -2.60 23.64 -3.70
N ARG A 567 -2.01 24.79 -4.09
CA ARG A 567 -2.66 26.11 -4.17
C ARG A 567 -4.04 26.12 -4.88
N LYS A 568 -4.17 25.44 -6.03
CA LYS A 568 -5.44 25.40 -6.79
C LYS A 568 -6.59 24.72 -6.03
N LEU A 569 -6.29 23.71 -5.21
CA LEU A 569 -7.31 23.03 -4.41
C LEU A 569 -7.73 23.89 -3.22
N LEU A 570 -6.75 24.54 -2.58
CA LEU A 570 -6.99 25.49 -1.49
C LEU A 570 -7.91 26.64 -1.92
N GLU A 571 -7.61 27.31 -3.04
CA GLU A 571 -8.40 28.45 -3.52
C GLU A 571 -9.83 28.07 -3.95
N LYS A 572 -10.05 26.83 -4.42
CA LYS A 572 -11.35 26.40 -4.93
C LYS A 572 -12.28 25.78 -3.88
N HIS A 573 -11.71 25.04 -2.92
CA HIS A 573 -12.49 24.15 -2.05
C HIS A 573 -12.49 24.55 -0.58
N ILE A 574 -11.64 25.49 -0.16
CA ILE A 574 -11.68 26.03 1.21
C ILE A 574 -12.54 27.28 1.21
N THR A 575 -13.65 27.23 1.94
CA THR A 575 -14.56 28.34 2.18
C THR A 575 -14.69 28.60 3.69
N LYS A 576 -15.51 29.60 4.05
CA LYS A 576 -15.71 30.00 5.44
C LYS A 576 -16.25 28.86 6.32
N THR A 577 -17.14 28.02 5.79
CA THR A 577 -17.77 26.92 6.53
C THR A 577 -16.77 25.87 6.99
N GLU A 578 -15.77 25.57 6.16
CA GLU A 578 -14.73 24.59 6.51
C GLU A 578 -13.82 25.14 7.59
N VAL A 579 -13.43 26.42 7.48
CA VAL A 579 -12.63 27.09 8.52
C VAL A 579 -13.37 27.11 9.85
N GLU A 580 -14.67 27.43 9.86
CA GLU A 580 -15.52 27.39 11.05
C GLU A 580 -15.58 25.98 11.66
N THR A 581 -15.64 24.94 10.81
CA THR A 581 -15.62 23.53 11.26
C THR A 581 -14.29 23.17 11.90
N PHE A 582 -13.15 23.57 11.32
CA PHE A 582 -11.83 23.39 11.92
C PHE A 582 -11.70 24.12 13.27
N VAL A 583 -12.20 25.35 13.38
CA VAL A 583 -12.22 26.10 14.65
C VAL A 583 -13.09 25.40 15.70
N SER A 584 -14.25 24.87 15.31
CA SER A 584 -15.09 24.05 16.20
C SER A 584 -14.36 22.80 16.69
N LEU A 585 -13.56 22.16 15.83
CA LEU A 585 -12.75 21.00 16.21
C LEU A 585 -11.61 21.34 17.16
N VAL A 586 -10.94 22.48 16.94
CA VAL A 586 -9.94 23.02 17.87
C VAL A 586 -10.59 23.20 19.24
N ARG A 587 -11.80 23.78 19.30
CA ARG A 587 -12.54 23.98 20.56
C ARG A 587 -12.91 22.66 21.25
N LYS A 588 -13.39 21.66 20.50
CA LYS A 588 -13.86 20.37 21.03
C LYS A 588 -12.72 19.49 21.54
N ASN A 589 -11.66 19.33 20.74
CA ASN A 589 -10.59 18.39 21.04
C ASN A 589 -9.44 19.04 21.84
N ARG A 590 -9.21 20.35 21.65
CA ARG A 590 -8.08 21.13 22.19
C ARG A 590 -6.72 20.50 21.89
N GLU A 591 -6.59 19.88 20.72
CA GLU A 591 -5.34 19.27 20.32
C GLU A 591 -4.52 20.23 19.44
N PRO A 592 -3.21 20.37 19.68
CA PRO A 592 -2.36 21.32 18.96
C PRO A 592 -2.31 21.09 17.44
N ARG A 593 -2.51 19.84 16.98
CA ARG A 593 -2.48 19.47 15.55
C ARG A 593 -3.49 20.24 14.70
N PHE A 594 -4.65 20.60 15.24
CA PHE A 594 -5.67 21.32 14.48
C PHE A 594 -5.28 22.78 14.20
N LEU A 595 -4.49 23.39 15.08
CA LEU A 595 -3.89 24.70 14.81
C LEU A 595 -2.82 24.61 13.72
N ASP A 596 -2.07 23.50 13.69
CA ASP A 596 -1.09 23.23 12.63
C ASP A 596 -1.77 23.09 11.26
N TYR A 597 -2.92 22.42 11.24
CA TYR A 597 -3.75 22.30 10.04
C TYR A 597 -4.18 23.67 9.52
N LEU A 598 -4.70 24.55 10.37
CA LEU A 598 -5.01 25.93 9.98
C LEU A 598 -3.77 26.69 9.48
N SER A 599 -2.61 26.47 10.12
CA SER A 599 -1.34 27.09 9.72
C SER A 599 -0.90 26.67 8.32
N ASP A 600 -1.05 25.38 7.99
CA ASP A 600 -0.69 24.81 6.70
C ASP A 600 -1.67 25.23 5.58
N LEU A 601 -2.92 25.58 5.91
CA LEU A 601 -3.87 26.14 4.94
C LEU A 601 -3.50 27.57 4.51
N CYS A 602 -2.80 28.34 5.35
CA CYS A 602 -2.36 29.70 5.01
C CYS A 602 -1.27 29.75 3.93
N VAL A 603 -0.54 28.65 3.71
CA VAL A 603 0.69 28.63 2.90
C VAL A 603 0.74 27.45 1.94
N SER A 604 1.27 27.68 0.74
CA SER A 604 1.52 26.64 -0.24
C SER A 604 2.89 26.85 -0.89
N ASN A 605 3.77 25.85 -0.81
CA ASN A 605 5.17 25.94 -1.27
C ASN A 605 5.93 27.15 -0.68
N ASN A 606 5.71 27.43 0.62
CA ASN A 606 6.25 28.61 1.32
C ASN A 606 5.78 29.98 0.80
N VAL A 607 4.77 30.03 -0.07
CA VAL A 607 4.13 31.26 -0.53
C VAL A 607 2.77 31.41 0.15
N ALA A 608 2.43 32.62 0.61
CA ALA A 608 1.13 32.88 1.21
C ALA A 608 -0.02 32.74 0.20
N ILE A 609 -1.20 32.35 0.68
CA ILE A 609 -2.44 32.39 -0.09
C ILE A 609 -3.36 33.45 0.53
N PRO A 610 -3.43 34.66 -0.04
CA PRO A 610 -4.14 35.79 0.56
C PRO A 610 -5.62 35.50 0.86
N VAL A 611 -6.31 34.79 -0.05
CA VAL A 611 -7.75 34.47 0.09
C VAL A 611 -8.00 33.55 1.29
N THR A 612 -7.17 32.51 1.46
CA THR A 612 -7.30 31.56 2.56
C THR A 612 -6.86 32.19 3.89
N GLN A 613 -5.80 33.00 3.87
CA GLN A 613 -5.39 33.80 5.03
C GLN A 613 -6.54 34.71 5.48
N GLU A 614 -7.16 35.47 4.58
CA GLU A 614 -8.27 36.37 4.92
C GLU A 614 -9.43 35.65 5.62
N LEU A 615 -9.83 34.49 5.11
CA LEU A 615 -10.89 33.66 5.72
C LEU A 615 -10.52 33.20 7.14
N ILE A 616 -9.27 32.74 7.32
CA ILE A 616 -8.77 32.27 8.62
C ILE A 616 -8.65 33.44 9.59
N CYS A 617 -8.11 34.60 9.18
CA CYS A 617 -8.02 35.80 10.00
C CYS A 617 -9.38 36.25 10.50
N LYS A 618 -10.38 36.36 9.61
CA LYS A 618 -11.74 36.79 9.98
C LYS A 618 -12.44 35.81 10.91
N CYS A 619 -12.12 34.52 10.86
CA CYS A 619 -12.76 33.50 11.68
C CYS A 619 -12.05 33.31 13.03
N VAL A 620 -10.73 33.14 13.03
CA VAL A 620 -9.94 32.84 14.24
C VAL A 620 -9.84 34.04 15.17
N LEU A 621 -9.70 35.25 14.63
CA LEU A 621 -9.59 36.48 15.42
C LEU A 621 -10.96 37.04 15.84
N ASP A 622 -12.07 36.43 15.43
CA ASP A 622 -13.42 36.84 15.84
C ASP A 622 -13.53 36.78 17.38
N PRO A 623 -14.06 37.83 18.06
CA PRO A 623 -14.29 37.84 19.50
C PRO A 623 -15.01 36.60 20.04
N LYS A 624 -15.87 35.95 19.24
CA LYS A 624 -16.58 34.71 19.60
C LYS A 624 -15.65 33.50 19.81
N ASN A 625 -14.49 33.51 19.19
CA ASN A 625 -13.52 32.41 19.21
C ASN A 625 -12.30 32.69 20.10
N GLN A 626 -12.34 33.73 20.93
CA GLN A 626 -11.24 34.06 21.84
C GLN A 626 -10.99 33.00 22.91
N ASP A 627 -11.96 32.11 23.16
CA ASP A 627 -11.82 31.00 24.11
C ASP A 627 -10.82 29.94 23.65
N ILE A 628 -10.57 29.81 22.35
CA ILE A 628 -9.59 28.85 21.80
C ILE A 628 -8.16 29.38 21.80
N LEU A 629 -7.97 30.68 21.99
CA LEU A 629 -6.66 31.33 21.96
C LEU A 629 -6.11 31.52 23.38
N ILE A 630 -4.83 31.24 23.54
CA ILE A 630 -4.07 31.58 24.75
C ILE A 630 -3.72 33.06 24.68
N LYS A 631 -4.12 33.82 25.70
CA LYS A 631 -3.73 35.21 25.85
C LYS A 631 -2.37 35.33 26.52
N THR A 632 -1.57 36.26 26.01
CA THR A 632 -0.24 36.56 26.54
C THR A 632 -0.26 37.96 27.13
N GLU A 633 0.06 38.08 28.41
CA GLU A 633 0.07 39.34 29.14
C GLU A 633 1.45 39.57 29.75
N ARG A 634 1.98 40.78 29.63
CA ARG A 634 3.12 41.24 30.42
C ARG A 634 2.59 41.77 31.75
N ARG A 635 3.10 41.25 32.86
CA ARG A 635 2.76 41.72 34.21
C ARG A 635 4.01 42.23 34.89
N VAL A 636 3.92 43.45 35.41
CA VAL A 636 4.93 44.00 36.31
C VAL A 636 4.60 43.47 37.72
N PRO A 637 5.57 42.87 38.45
CA PRO A 637 5.37 42.43 39.82
C PRO A 637 4.95 43.62 40.67
N LYS A 638 3.80 43.50 41.33
CA LYS A 638 3.45 44.42 42.40
C LYS A 638 4.25 44.00 43.62
N ASP A 639 5.40 44.61 43.84
CA ASP A 639 5.86 45.07 45.16
C ASP A 639 7.16 45.88 45.05
N ALA A 640 7.00 47.19 44.83
CA ALA A 640 7.98 48.17 45.29
C ALA A 640 7.23 49.25 46.08
N THR A 641 7.55 49.33 47.37
CA THR A 641 7.05 50.30 48.33
C THR A 641 7.26 51.73 47.80
N PRO A 642 6.31 52.68 47.96
CA PRO A 642 6.50 54.04 47.46
C PRO A 642 7.40 54.82 48.42
N GLY A 643 8.69 54.89 48.09
CA GLY A 643 9.64 55.72 48.83
C GLY A 643 11.08 55.61 48.32
N GLY A 644 11.46 56.46 47.37
CA GLY A 644 12.86 56.61 46.93
C GLY A 644 12.93 57.48 45.69
N GLY A 645 13.55 58.65 45.80
CA GLY A 645 13.52 59.70 44.79
C GLY A 645 14.34 59.43 43.53
N GLU A 646 13.94 60.14 42.47
CA GLU A 646 14.74 60.70 41.37
C GLU A 646 16.08 60.02 41.07
N TYR A 647 16.11 59.15 40.04
CA TYR A 647 17.15 59.07 38.99
C TYR A 647 16.69 57.99 37.98
N ILE A 648 16.06 58.40 36.87
CA ILE A 648 15.71 57.48 35.77
C ILE A 648 16.96 57.31 34.90
N GLY A 649 17.76 56.30 35.22
CA GLY A 649 18.85 55.77 34.39
C GLY A 649 18.39 54.50 33.66
N MET A 650 18.76 54.39 32.38
CA MET A 650 18.23 53.43 31.41
C MET A 650 18.85 52.01 31.51
N GLU A 651 19.05 51.47 32.71
CA GLU A 651 19.80 50.20 32.91
C GLU A 651 19.17 49.19 33.90
N ASP A 652 17.86 49.21 34.15
CA ASP A 652 17.22 48.24 35.09
C ASP A 652 15.99 47.50 34.53
N TYR A 653 16.02 47.14 33.25
CA TYR A 653 14.98 46.28 32.62
C TYR A 653 15.23 44.77 32.81
N GLY A 654 15.83 44.36 33.93
CA GLY A 654 16.50 43.06 34.05
C GLY A 654 15.66 41.89 34.57
N ASP A 655 14.96 42.04 35.70
CA ASP A 655 14.55 40.86 36.48
C ASP A 655 13.06 40.76 36.82
N ASP A 656 12.30 41.85 36.70
CA ASP A 656 10.93 41.88 37.23
C ASP A 656 9.84 41.62 36.17
N ASP A 657 10.02 41.94 34.90
CA ASP A 657 8.95 41.73 33.91
C ASP A 657 8.69 40.24 33.65
N GLU A 658 7.51 39.77 34.04
CA GLU A 658 7.11 38.38 33.85
C GLU A 658 5.98 38.25 32.81
N VAL A 659 6.13 37.30 31.89
CA VAL A 659 5.14 37.00 30.86
C VAL A 659 4.22 35.88 31.36
N TRP A 660 2.93 36.18 31.40
CA TRP A 660 1.88 35.28 31.86
C TRP A 660 1.04 34.79 30.68
N LEU A 661 0.78 33.49 30.67
CA LEU A 661 -0.15 32.85 29.75
C LEU A 661 -1.48 32.65 30.46
N VAL A 662 -2.56 33.08 29.80
CA VAL A 662 -3.93 32.99 30.31
C VAL A 662 -4.76 32.23 29.29
N TRP A 663 -5.32 31.09 29.68
CA TRP A 663 -6.11 30.25 28.79
C TRP A 663 -7.35 29.69 29.49
N THR A 664 -8.30 29.21 28.68
CA THR A 664 -9.49 28.51 29.18
C THR A 664 -9.31 27.01 28.97
N ASP A 665 -9.44 26.23 30.03
CA ASP A 665 -9.35 24.77 29.95
C ASP A 665 -10.66 24.12 29.45
N LYS A 666 -10.66 22.80 29.21
CA LYS A 666 -11.81 22.01 28.75
C LYS A 666 -13.02 22.11 29.69
N THR A 667 -12.80 22.36 30.98
CA THR A 667 -13.84 22.60 31.99
C THR A 667 -14.42 24.00 31.94
N ASN A 668 -13.98 24.81 30.98
CA ASN A 668 -14.33 26.23 30.83
C ASN A 668 -13.83 27.11 31.99
N GLU A 669 -12.84 26.63 32.73
CA GLU A 669 -12.17 27.37 33.80
C GLU A 669 -10.97 28.15 33.27
N LYS A 670 -10.78 29.35 33.80
CA LYS A 670 -9.65 30.21 33.43
C LYS A 670 -8.42 29.79 34.23
N GLN A 671 -7.36 29.44 33.51
CA GLN A 671 -6.05 29.10 34.05
C GLN A 671 -5.05 30.20 33.70
N GLU A 672 -4.13 30.48 34.61
CA GLU A 672 -3.05 31.42 34.37
C GLU A 672 -1.74 30.92 34.97
N LYS A 673 -0.64 31.05 34.22
CA LYS A 673 0.69 30.60 34.67
C LYS A 673 1.79 31.39 33.97
N GLY A 674 2.86 31.68 34.70
CA GLY A 674 4.07 32.31 34.14
C GLY A 674 4.75 31.39 33.12
N ILE A 675 5.20 31.95 31.99
CA ILE A 675 5.79 31.16 30.90
C ILE A 675 7.08 30.42 31.32
N ARG A 676 7.85 31.02 32.25
CA ARG A 676 9.06 30.42 32.85
C ARG A 676 8.72 29.18 33.67
N GLN A 677 7.72 29.28 34.55
CA GLN A 677 7.27 28.15 35.36
C GLN A 677 6.75 27.00 34.49
N LEU A 678 5.96 27.34 33.46
CA LEU A 678 5.39 26.37 32.52
C LEU A 678 6.50 25.63 31.75
N ALA A 679 7.56 26.34 31.33
CA ALA A 679 8.75 25.74 30.71
C ALA A 679 9.54 24.83 31.65
N GLN A 680 9.70 25.20 32.92
CA GLN A 680 10.41 24.39 33.91
C GLN A 680 9.66 23.10 34.25
N GLU A 681 8.35 23.16 34.46
CA GLU A 681 7.54 21.99 34.77
C GLU A 681 7.40 21.03 33.58
N ALA A 682 7.31 21.56 32.35
CA ALA A 682 7.39 20.73 31.14
C ALA A 682 8.73 19.99 31.06
N ARG A 683 9.87 20.65 31.39
CA ARG A 683 11.19 19.99 31.46
C ARG A 683 11.28 18.91 32.54
N GLN A 684 10.48 19.03 33.61
CA GLN A 684 10.38 18.03 34.67
C GLN A 684 9.46 16.85 34.31
N GLY A 685 8.86 16.86 33.12
CA GLY A 685 8.02 15.76 32.61
C GLY A 685 6.52 15.91 32.94
N ASN A 686 6.04 17.12 33.26
CA ASN A 686 4.61 17.39 33.40
C ASN A 686 3.93 17.41 32.01
N ALA A 687 3.17 16.36 31.70
CA ALA A 687 2.50 16.19 30.42
C ALA A 687 1.41 17.26 30.13
N HIS A 688 0.78 17.83 31.17
CA HIS A 688 -0.22 18.88 30.99
C HIS A 688 0.44 20.16 30.47
N ASP A 689 1.50 20.60 31.16
CA ASP A 689 2.25 21.81 30.82
C ASP A 689 2.96 21.69 29.47
N GLU A 690 3.52 20.51 29.15
CA GLU A 690 4.10 20.23 27.83
C GLU A 690 3.05 20.38 26.72
N ASN A 691 1.82 19.91 26.95
CA ASN A 691 0.73 20.05 25.98
C ASN A 691 0.29 21.52 25.81
N VAL A 692 0.23 22.29 26.91
CA VAL A 692 -0.08 23.73 26.85
C VAL A 692 1.00 24.51 26.10
N LEU A 693 2.29 24.27 26.36
CA LEU A 693 3.39 24.88 25.60
C LEU A 693 3.34 24.49 24.13
N THR A 694 3.06 23.22 23.85
CA THR A 694 2.95 22.73 22.48
C THR A 694 1.80 23.46 21.77
N TYR A 695 0.63 23.55 22.38
CA TYR A 695 -0.52 24.29 21.86
C TYR A 695 -0.15 25.77 21.59
N TYR A 696 0.49 26.44 22.56
CA TYR A 696 0.92 27.82 22.42
C TYR A 696 1.93 28.01 21.27
N ARG A 697 2.89 27.08 21.12
CA ARG A 697 3.85 27.08 20.01
C ARG A 697 3.15 26.98 18.65
N TYR A 698 2.15 26.13 18.52
CA TYR A 698 1.35 26.04 17.29
C TYR A 698 0.47 27.27 17.05
N GLN A 699 -0.03 27.91 18.11
CA GLN A 699 -0.74 29.20 18.00
C GLN A 699 0.20 30.30 17.47
N LEU A 700 1.42 30.41 18.01
CA LEU A 700 2.42 31.35 17.50
C LEU A 700 2.80 31.06 16.04
N LYS A 701 2.91 29.78 15.66
CA LYS A 701 3.13 29.37 14.26
C LYS A 701 1.98 29.82 13.36
N LEU A 702 0.73 29.62 13.80
CA LEU A 702 -0.46 30.06 13.07
C LEU A 702 -0.46 31.58 12.91
N PHE A 703 -0.22 32.35 13.98
CA PHE A 703 -0.13 33.81 13.93
C PHE A 703 0.94 34.29 12.95
N ALA A 704 2.14 33.71 12.99
CA ALA A 704 3.22 34.06 12.06
C ALA A 704 2.83 33.80 10.59
N ARG A 705 2.15 32.69 10.30
CA ARG A 705 1.67 32.33 8.95
C ARG A 705 0.47 33.15 8.49
N MET A 706 -0.36 33.63 9.43
CA MET A 706 -1.45 34.56 9.15
C MET A 706 -0.93 35.95 8.78
N CYS A 707 0.19 36.40 9.35
CA CYS A 707 0.82 37.70 9.04
C CYS A 707 1.71 37.67 7.78
N LEU A 708 2.07 36.49 7.27
CA LEU A 708 2.97 36.32 6.13
C LEU A 708 2.52 37.11 4.89
N ASP A 709 3.46 37.72 4.18
CA ASP A 709 3.25 38.55 2.98
C ASP A 709 2.31 39.75 3.23
N ARG A 710 2.46 40.42 4.39
CA ARG A 710 1.80 41.69 4.76
C ARG A 710 0.27 41.63 4.84
N GLN A 711 -0.25 40.59 5.48
CA GLN A 711 -1.69 40.49 5.74
C GLN A 711 -2.09 41.38 6.93
N TYR A 712 -2.41 42.64 6.66
CA TYR A 712 -2.69 43.67 7.68
C TYR A 712 -3.86 43.31 8.62
N LEU A 713 -4.86 42.57 8.15
CA LEU A 713 -5.98 42.11 8.99
C LEU A 713 -5.51 41.33 10.23
N ALA A 714 -4.46 40.53 10.08
CA ALA A 714 -3.87 39.78 11.19
C ALA A 714 -2.88 40.63 11.97
N ILE A 715 -2.02 41.38 11.26
CA ILE A 715 -0.95 42.20 11.86
C ILE A 715 -1.54 43.22 12.83
N ASP A 716 -2.62 43.91 12.47
CA ASP A 716 -3.21 44.98 13.28
C ASP A 716 -3.79 44.48 14.61
N GLU A 717 -4.25 43.23 14.67
CA GLU A 717 -4.76 42.63 15.92
C GLU A 717 -3.64 41.94 16.71
N ILE A 718 -2.77 41.17 16.05
CA ILE A 718 -1.71 40.41 16.71
C ILE A 718 -0.65 41.36 17.30
N SER A 719 -0.32 42.46 16.61
CA SER A 719 0.67 43.44 17.09
C SER A 719 0.23 44.19 18.34
N LYS A 720 -1.09 44.30 18.61
CA LYS A 720 -1.62 44.89 19.85
C LYS A 720 -1.44 43.97 21.05
N GLN A 721 -1.53 42.66 20.82
CA GLN A 721 -1.41 41.65 21.88
C GLN A 721 0.05 41.26 22.14
N LEU A 722 0.85 41.15 21.08
CA LEU A 722 2.25 40.72 21.12
C LEU A 722 3.11 41.84 20.54
N ASP A 723 3.40 42.83 21.38
CA ASP A 723 4.27 43.95 21.02
C ASP A 723 5.75 43.53 20.91
N VAL A 724 6.58 44.44 20.40
CA VAL A 724 8.00 44.19 20.18
C VAL A 724 8.73 43.89 21.49
N GLU A 725 8.37 44.59 22.56
CA GLU A 725 9.01 44.44 23.88
C GLU A 725 8.74 43.06 24.49
N LEU A 726 7.49 42.58 24.46
CA LEU A 726 7.11 41.26 24.96
C LEU A 726 7.78 40.15 24.16
N ILE A 727 7.77 40.24 22.83
CA ILE A 727 8.42 39.25 21.98
C ILE A 727 9.93 39.20 22.26
N PHE A 728 10.56 40.37 22.41
CA PHE A 728 11.98 40.47 22.73
C PHE A 728 12.32 39.84 24.08
N LEU A 729 11.51 40.10 25.11
CA LEU A 729 11.66 39.50 26.44
C LEU A 729 11.62 37.96 26.38
N CYS A 730 10.65 37.38 25.65
CA CYS A 730 10.59 35.94 25.45
C CYS A 730 11.73 35.38 24.59
N MET A 731 12.32 36.16 23.69
CA MET A 731 13.47 35.73 22.88
C MET A 731 14.78 35.75 23.66
N MET A 732 14.95 36.71 24.56
CA MET A 732 16.13 36.84 25.43
C MET A 732 16.17 35.78 26.53
N ASP A 733 15.02 35.32 27.01
CA ASP A 733 14.93 34.36 28.11
C ASP A 733 15.48 32.97 27.73
N GLU A 734 16.66 32.62 28.27
CA GLU A 734 17.32 31.34 28.04
C GLU A 734 16.67 30.16 28.79
N THR A 735 15.79 30.45 29.76
CA THR A 735 15.05 29.41 30.47
C THR A 735 13.98 28.77 29.60
N LEU A 736 13.57 29.44 28.50
CA LEU A 736 12.59 28.93 27.55
C LEU A 736 13.19 27.94 26.53
N PRO A 737 12.41 26.97 26.03
CA PRO A 737 12.83 26.07 24.95
C PRO A 737 13.21 26.80 23.65
N PHE A 738 14.23 26.28 22.93
CA PHE A 738 14.74 26.90 21.69
C PHE A 738 13.69 26.97 20.57
N ASP A 739 12.82 25.98 20.48
CA ASP A 739 11.73 25.89 19.50
C ASP A 739 10.62 26.92 19.76
N LEU A 740 10.34 27.22 21.04
CA LEU A 740 9.43 28.30 21.43
C LEU A 740 10.03 29.67 21.09
N ARG A 741 11.30 29.91 21.46
CA ARG A 741 12.05 31.14 21.11
C ARG A 741 12.10 31.35 19.60
N ALA A 742 12.32 30.29 18.82
CA ALA A 742 12.29 30.34 17.36
C ALA A 742 10.90 30.70 16.81
N SER A 743 9.82 30.30 17.50
CA SER A 743 8.45 30.67 17.10
C SER A 743 8.17 32.15 17.32
N PHE A 744 8.65 32.73 18.44
CA PHE A 744 8.64 34.17 18.67
C PHE A 744 9.46 34.95 17.62
N CYS A 745 10.66 34.46 17.26
CA CYS A 745 11.48 35.08 16.21
C CYS A 745 10.75 35.14 14.86
N ARG A 746 10.07 34.04 14.48
CA ARG A 746 9.28 33.98 13.23
C ARG A 746 8.10 34.94 13.27
N LEU A 747 7.44 35.06 14.41
CA LEU A 747 6.35 36.02 14.58
C LEU A 747 6.85 37.46 14.47
N MET A 748 7.98 37.79 15.10
CA MET A 748 8.61 39.11 15.01
C MET A 748 8.88 39.49 13.55
N LEU A 749 9.44 38.56 12.77
CA LEU A 749 9.75 38.75 11.36
C LEU A 749 8.52 39.13 10.53
N HIS A 750 7.39 38.41 10.72
CA HIS A 750 6.22 38.59 9.87
C HIS A 750 5.22 39.63 10.39
N ALA A 751 5.18 39.90 11.69
CA ALA A 751 4.25 40.87 12.28
C ALA A 751 4.85 42.28 12.40
N HIS A 752 6.14 42.40 12.70
CA HIS A 752 6.78 43.68 13.02
C HIS A 752 7.87 44.10 12.03
N VAL A 753 8.68 43.16 11.52
CA VAL A 753 9.73 43.48 10.55
C VAL A 753 9.14 43.70 9.16
N ASP A 754 8.47 42.69 8.58
CA ASP A 754 7.78 42.80 7.28
C ASP A 754 6.36 43.37 7.42
N ARG A 755 6.23 44.49 8.13
CA ARG A 755 4.95 45.19 8.32
C ARG A 755 4.66 46.14 7.16
N ASP A 756 5.56 47.07 6.92
CA ASP A 756 5.42 48.11 5.89
C ASP A 756 6.17 47.70 4.62
N PRO A 757 5.81 48.26 3.44
CA PRO A 757 6.55 48.01 2.21
C PRO A 757 8.00 48.46 2.34
N GLN A 758 8.91 47.53 2.59
CA GLN A 758 10.33 47.83 2.65
C GLN A 758 10.89 47.99 1.23
N GLU A 759 11.59 49.09 0.99
CA GLU A 759 12.36 49.27 -0.24
C GLU A 759 13.62 48.41 -0.19
N LEU A 760 13.80 47.54 -1.20
CA LEU A 760 15.04 46.79 -1.37
C LEU A 760 16.16 47.76 -1.73
N VAL A 761 17.06 48.01 -0.78
CA VAL A 761 18.25 48.81 -1.03
C VAL A 761 19.17 48.04 -1.97
N THR A 762 19.43 48.60 -3.15
CA THR A 762 20.42 48.03 -4.09
C THR A 762 21.81 48.20 -3.49
N PRO A 763 22.53 47.10 -3.17
CA PRO A 763 23.84 47.20 -2.51
C PRO A 763 24.88 47.90 -3.39
N VAL A 764 24.70 47.83 -4.71
CA VAL A 764 25.53 48.51 -5.69
C VAL A 764 24.67 49.46 -6.51
N LYS A 765 24.81 50.77 -6.24
CA LYS A 765 24.25 51.82 -7.09
C LYS A 765 25.12 51.99 -8.33
N PHE A 766 24.64 51.50 -9.49
CA PHE A 766 25.32 51.63 -10.78
C PHE A 766 25.31 53.06 -11.33
N ALA A 767 24.26 53.81 -11.03
CA ALA A 767 24.16 55.23 -11.36
C ALA A 767 24.58 56.07 -10.15
N ARG A 768 25.46 57.03 -10.39
CA ARG A 768 25.83 58.05 -9.40
C ARG A 768 25.77 59.42 -10.06
N LEU A 769 25.31 60.42 -9.31
CA LEU A 769 25.41 61.81 -9.73
C LEU A 769 26.85 62.28 -9.56
N TRP A 770 27.42 62.88 -10.60
CA TRP A 770 28.81 63.36 -10.58
C TRP A 770 29.07 64.35 -9.43
N THR A 771 28.09 65.18 -9.11
CA THR A 771 28.13 66.17 -8.01
C THR A 771 28.16 65.54 -6.62
N GLU A 772 27.81 64.26 -6.48
CA GLU A 772 27.74 63.54 -5.20
C GLU A 772 28.96 62.66 -4.93
N ILE A 773 29.94 62.62 -5.85
CA ILE A 773 31.16 61.82 -5.69
C ILE A 773 32.23 62.70 -5.01
N PRO A 774 32.55 62.46 -3.72
CA PRO A 774 33.59 63.22 -3.04
C PRO A 774 34.99 62.86 -3.56
N SER A 775 35.95 63.76 -3.37
CA SER A 775 37.35 63.56 -3.77
C SER A 775 38.09 62.51 -2.92
N SER A 776 37.57 62.17 -1.74
CA SER A 776 38.05 61.08 -0.88
C SER A 776 36.87 60.38 -0.22
N ILE A 777 36.99 59.06 0.00
CA ILE A 777 35.97 58.24 0.66
C ILE A 777 36.63 57.41 1.76
N THR A 778 36.03 57.32 2.94
CA THR A 778 36.49 56.48 4.05
C THR A 778 35.35 55.67 4.66
N ILE A 779 35.66 54.48 5.20
CA ILE A 779 34.68 53.63 5.91
C ILE A 779 34.45 54.14 7.36
N LYS A 780 35.35 54.99 7.87
CA LYS A 780 35.34 55.48 9.25
C LYS A 780 34.42 56.69 9.49
N GLU A 781 33.70 57.15 8.47
CA GLU A 781 32.68 58.19 8.60
C GLU A 781 31.30 57.59 8.33
#